data_AF-A0A2N0NQK6-F1
#
_entry.id   AF-A0A2N0NQK6-F1
#
_cell.length_a   1.000
_cell.length_b   1.000
_cell.length_c   1.000
_cell.angle_alpha   90.00
_cell.angle_beta   90.00
_cell.angle_gamma   90.00
#
_symmetry.space_group_name_H-M   'P 1'
#
loop_
_entity.id
_entity.type
_entity.pdbx_description
1 polymer ?
#
loop_
_entity_poly.entity_id
_entity_poly.type
_entity_poly.pdbx_seq_one_letter_code
_entity_poly.pdbx_strand_id
1 'polypeptide(L)'
;MNKKNPRISSRTGIKPPSDWKTFFEIGFKVSNIHTEVTVGEIKGVFATYGSVYRAKIVTKEVDDSENPERSTGTAYILFKPVPPRPFWNESLRLHGRVLRIDYRNDFRSSDSFYSYPAESLELGDYILPNIFVSEAKFTQSVKFFISYQNRKIIVELKYGEPMYTFKLEFNFDDIINDIYSELDVSQQRSHGSITIENKYPAKCWVLHKCQKPKDKFNWCIDDFWNRITKNDKMPHFHKDNDQPGKWLVFRITFDLDQIGGLNRFKKLIKKAGKYNLVPRTSSISNFPLKIINGTELCKHFVNRKMLNFKVNYMLECNISFNYLNEYNLCKEFYSLLSQQPTKVSLNILEGIHSRKKRIYKPLPYLRSELEKLKYKLVNESTYIPYYCVMVRKVIVTPTTSYILTPTMETSNRVIRHFLDKKDHFLRVKFVDEALSKVSCSPNGVTNDTPNLALYNRVYYTLCHGITIGGRKYEFLAFSESQLRDHSCWFFSSIGDLTADKVRTEMGIFSTNKSVAKYIAQMDQCFSSTRNIQIDQMDRCFSSTRNIKKPPIVKIKEIPDIVRNGFTFSDGVGNISFSLAKKIAYDFKLKTIPSAIQFRMAGYKGILCQSNNVKDNEVQVRPSQHKFESHHNDLEVIRGSTFISAYLNHQAITFLSALGIPDKVFIELKDLQVRELDKMLENEHTALNILQRNVDEYGISISLAELVKAGFLRNKDLYLMNLISLFRTKMLRDIKKKAKIRVDKGAFLLGVLDVTETLQENQIYCY
;
A
#
# COMPACT_ATOMS: atom_id res chain seq x y z
N MET A 1 63.84 -52.82 14.19
CA MET A 1 63.08 -51.55 14.32
C MET A 1 62.20 -51.38 13.08
N ASN A 2 60.90 -51.63 13.21
CA ASN A 2 59.90 -51.38 12.17
C ASN A 2 59.50 -49.90 12.15
N LYS A 3 59.68 -49.20 11.03
CA LYS A 3 59.05 -47.89 10.78
C LYS A 3 57.81 -48.08 9.92
N LYS A 4 56.67 -47.70 10.50
CA LYS A 4 55.33 -47.69 9.91
C LYS A 4 55.21 -46.63 8.82
N ASN A 5 54.63 -47.00 7.67
CA ASN A 5 54.02 -46.07 6.71
C ASN A 5 52.70 -45.52 7.28
N PRO A 6 52.44 -44.19 7.26
CA PRO A 6 51.17 -43.64 7.68
C PRO A 6 50.12 -43.77 6.56
N ARG A 7 48.94 -44.24 6.95
CA ARG A 7 47.73 -44.29 6.12
C ARG A 7 47.29 -42.90 5.71
N ILE A 8 46.99 -42.73 4.42
CA ILE A 8 46.29 -41.61 3.83
C ILE A 8 44.92 -41.45 4.51
N SER A 9 44.74 -40.33 5.23
CA SER A 9 43.47 -40.00 5.90
C SER A 9 42.41 -39.59 4.88
N SER A 10 41.27 -40.29 4.88
CA SER A 10 40.08 -39.97 4.11
C SER A 10 39.53 -38.59 4.49
N ARG A 11 39.57 -37.65 3.54
CA ARG A 11 38.95 -36.31 3.65
C ARG A 11 37.42 -36.44 3.60
N THR A 12 36.75 -36.43 4.75
CA THR A 12 35.27 -36.39 4.80
C THR A 12 34.80 -35.00 5.21
N GLY A 13 34.25 -34.25 4.25
CA GLY A 13 33.48 -33.03 4.54
C GLY A 13 32.18 -33.35 5.29
N ILE A 14 31.57 -32.34 5.93
CA ILE A 14 30.30 -32.50 6.65
C ILE A 14 29.22 -32.93 5.64
N LYS A 15 28.52 -34.04 5.88
CA LYS A 15 27.48 -34.58 4.98
C LYS A 15 26.08 -34.15 5.40
N PRO A 16 25.12 -34.02 4.47
CA PRO A 16 23.72 -33.80 4.79
C PRO A 16 23.09 -34.96 5.61
N PRO A 17 22.08 -34.70 6.46
CA PRO A 17 21.30 -35.72 7.18
C PRO A 17 20.61 -36.73 6.25
N SER A 18 20.25 -37.91 6.75
CA SER A 18 19.67 -39.00 5.93
C SER A 18 18.31 -38.65 5.29
N ASP A 19 17.56 -37.73 5.88
CA ASP A 19 16.25 -37.24 5.41
C ASP A 19 16.34 -36.02 4.48
N TRP A 20 17.54 -35.66 3.99
CA TRP A 20 17.78 -34.45 3.20
C TRP A 20 16.89 -34.26 1.98
N LYS A 21 16.40 -35.35 1.37
CA LYS A 21 15.47 -35.32 0.23
C LYS A 21 14.11 -34.71 0.58
N THR A 22 13.77 -34.61 1.86
CA THR A 22 12.55 -33.96 2.34
C THR A 22 12.70 -32.45 2.50
N PHE A 23 13.93 -31.93 2.43
CA PHE A 23 14.18 -30.50 2.61
C PHE A 23 13.71 -29.71 1.38
N PHE A 24 13.34 -28.46 1.63
CA PHE A 24 12.96 -27.53 0.57
C PHE A 24 14.17 -26.99 -0.19
N GLU A 25 15.21 -26.64 0.57
CA GLU A 25 16.46 -26.10 0.09
C GLU A 25 17.63 -26.75 0.83
N ILE A 26 18.81 -26.75 0.20
CA ILE A 26 20.02 -27.29 0.82
C ILE A 26 21.22 -26.43 0.46
N GLY A 27 21.98 -26.04 1.48
CA GLY A 27 23.14 -25.16 1.36
C GLY A 27 24.47 -25.89 1.56
N PHE A 28 25.47 -25.48 0.79
CA PHE A 28 26.83 -26.01 0.84
C PHE A 28 27.84 -24.87 0.89
N LYS A 29 28.88 -25.05 1.71
CA LYS A 29 30.13 -24.29 1.64
C LYS A 29 31.06 -24.99 0.67
N VAL A 30 31.56 -24.26 -0.31
CA VAL A 30 32.52 -24.73 -1.31
C VAL A 30 33.83 -23.99 -1.05
N SER A 31 34.90 -24.73 -0.75
CA SER A 31 36.23 -24.16 -0.44
C SER A 31 37.27 -24.68 -1.43
N ASN A 32 38.48 -24.09 -1.41
CA ASN A 32 39.56 -24.38 -2.37
C ASN A 32 39.24 -23.95 -3.82
N ILE A 33 38.51 -22.85 -3.97
CA ILE A 33 38.18 -22.25 -5.27
C ILE A 33 39.36 -21.36 -5.72
N HIS A 34 39.68 -21.29 -7.01
CA HIS A 34 40.68 -20.35 -7.52
C HIS A 34 40.16 -18.89 -7.41
N THR A 35 41.01 -17.91 -7.11
CA THR A 35 40.59 -16.52 -6.82
C THR A 35 40.02 -15.75 -8.02
N GLU A 36 40.36 -16.17 -9.23
CA GLU A 36 39.83 -15.62 -10.48
C GLU A 36 38.44 -16.14 -10.85
N VAL A 37 38.00 -17.22 -10.19
CA VAL A 37 36.72 -17.85 -10.48
C VAL A 37 35.59 -16.87 -10.17
N THR A 38 34.71 -16.73 -11.15
CA THR A 38 33.50 -15.94 -11.05
C THR A 38 32.35 -16.77 -10.50
N VAL A 39 31.37 -16.08 -9.90
CA VAL A 39 30.13 -16.72 -9.44
C VAL A 39 29.36 -17.40 -10.58
N GLY A 40 29.53 -16.93 -11.82
CA GLY A 40 28.94 -17.53 -13.01
C GLY A 40 29.50 -18.92 -13.32
N GLU A 41 30.82 -19.09 -13.24
CA GLU A 41 31.49 -20.38 -13.45
C GLU A 41 31.11 -21.38 -12.35
N ILE A 42 31.13 -20.95 -11.09
CA ILE A 42 30.72 -21.80 -9.95
C ILE A 42 29.26 -22.24 -10.13
N LYS A 43 28.35 -21.29 -10.41
CA LYS A 43 26.95 -21.61 -10.67
C LYS A 43 26.83 -22.62 -11.82
N GLY A 44 27.58 -22.44 -12.90
CA GLY A 44 27.59 -23.34 -14.06
C GLY A 44 27.91 -24.79 -13.69
N VAL A 45 28.95 -25.00 -12.88
CA VAL A 45 29.33 -26.33 -12.37
C VAL A 45 28.21 -26.94 -11.53
N PHE A 46 27.65 -26.20 -10.58
CA PHE A 46 26.64 -26.74 -9.67
C PHE A 46 25.25 -26.89 -10.30
N ALA A 47 24.96 -26.15 -11.38
CA ALA A 47 23.70 -26.24 -12.11
C ALA A 47 23.47 -27.60 -12.80
N THR A 48 24.52 -28.38 -13.05
CA THR A 48 24.40 -29.75 -13.60
C THR A 48 23.77 -30.73 -12.60
N TYR A 49 23.88 -30.43 -11.30
CA TYR A 49 23.38 -31.29 -10.22
C TYR A 49 21.98 -30.91 -9.74
N GLY A 50 21.45 -29.76 -10.14
CA GLY A 50 20.13 -29.30 -9.72
C GLY A 50 19.93 -27.80 -9.93
N SER A 51 18.79 -27.29 -9.46
CA SER A 51 18.47 -25.86 -9.58
C SER A 51 19.20 -25.07 -8.49
N VAL A 52 20.30 -24.43 -8.87
CA VAL A 52 21.01 -23.46 -8.02
C VAL A 52 20.12 -22.23 -7.86
N TYR A 53 19.77 -21.92 -6.61
CA TYR A 53 18.96 -20.76 -6.23
C TYR A 53 19.81 -19.54 -5.92
N ARG A 54 20.94 -19.75 -5.23
CA ARG A 54 21.88 -18.69 -4.89
C ARG A 54 23.32 -19.21 -4.91
N ALA A 55 24.22 -18.40 -5.43
CA ALA A 55 25.65 -18.59 -5.34
C ALA A 55 26.29 -17.29 -4.84
N LYS A 56 27.15 -17.38 -3.83
CA LYS A 56 27.84 -16.22 -3.26
C LYS A 56 29.28 -16.54 -2.90
N ILE A 57 30.23 -15.80 -3.46
CA ILE A 57 31.64 -15.78 -3.06
C ILE A 57 31.78 -14.77 -1.92
N VAL A 58 32.34 -15.18 -0.78
CA VAL A 58 32.38 -14.35 0.46
C VAL A 58 33.79 -14.00 0.89
N THR A 59 34.76 -14.89 0.67
CA THR A 59 36.13 -14.69 1.10
C THR A 59 37.09 -15.18 0.03
N LYS A 60 38.10 -14.36 -0.26
CA LYS A 60 39.36 -14.78 -0.86
C LYS A 60 40.29 -15.09 0.31
N GLU A 61 40.48 -16.37 0.64
CA GLU A 61 41.42 -16.80 1.67
C GLU A 61 42.84 -16.86 1.08
N VAL A 62 43.75 -16.11 1.73
CA VAL A 62 45.19 -16.02 1.52
C VAL A 62 45.60 -15.31 0.23
N ASP A 63 46.13 -14.10 0.39
CA ASP A 63 46.97 -13.42 -0.60
C ASP A 63 48.40 -13.89 -0.32
N ASP A 64 48.84 -14.97 -0.99
CA ASP A 64 50.21 -15.44 -0.88
C ASP A 64 51.03 -14.57 -1.85
N SER A 65 51.56 -13.45 -1.35
CA SER A 65 52.24 -12.42 -2.16
C SER A 65 53.41 -12.94 -3.00
N GLU A 66 53.92 -14.12 -2.66
CA GLU A 66 55.01 -14.81 -3.36
C GLU A 66 54.51 -15.83 -4.40
N ASN A 67 53.22 -16.22 -4.40
CA ASN A 67 52.67 -17.21 -5.34
C ASN A 67 51.14 -17.05 -5.56
N PRO A 68 50.71 -16.25 -6.55
CA PRO A 68 49.29 -16.03 -6.87
C PRO A 68 48.52 -17.32 -7.17
N GLU A 69 49.21 -18.37 -7.64
CA GLU A 69 48.65 -19.69 -7.95
C GLU A 69 48.22 -20.50 -6.72
N ARG A 70 48.46 -20.04 -5.49
CA ARG A 70 48.02 -20.72 -4.25
C ARG A 70 46.84 -20.05 -3.55
N SER A 71 46.45 -18.84 -3.92
CA SER A 71 45.34 -18.12 -3.29
C SER A 71 44.03 -18.90 -3.46
N THR A 72 43.23 -19.03 -2.40
CA THR A 72 41.99 -19.82 -2.40
C THR A 72 40.76 -18.96 -2.11
N GLY A 73 39.60 -19.41 -2.55
CA GLY A 73 38.31 -18.75 -2.31
C GLY A 73 37.32 -19.68 -1.63
N THR A 74 36.37 -19.08 -0.93
CA THR A 74 35.17 -19.75 -0.41
C THR A 74 33.92 -19.18 -1.06
N ALA A 75 33.07 -20.08 -1.54
CA ALA A 75 31.73 -19.77 -2.02
C ALA A 75 30.67 -20.56 -1.26
N TYR A 76 29.45 -20.06 -1.34
CA TYR A 76 28.27 -20.66 -0.76
C TYR A 76 27.22 -20.88 -1.84
N ILE A 77 26.71 -22.11 -1.91
CA ILE A 77 25.76 -22.56 -2.92
C ILE A 77 24.50 -23.05 -2.24
N LEU A 78 23.35 -22.51 -2.63
CA LEU A 78 22.03 -22.91 -2.16
C LEU A 78 21.25 -23.49 -3.33
N PHE A 79 20.76 -24.71 -3.17
CA PHE A 79 19.84 -25.36 -4.11
C PHE A 79 18.40 -25.23 -3.63
N LYS A 80 17.48 -24.93 -4.55
CA LYS A 80 16.03 -24.87 -4.29
C LYS A 80 15.25 -25.20 -5.59
N PRO A 81 14.56 -26.35 -5.67
CA PRO A 81 14.49 -27.41 -4.67
C PRO A 81 15.84 -28.13 -4.49
N VAL A 82 15.92 -29.02 -3.49
CA VAL A 82 17.09 -29.90 -3.29
C VAL A 82 17.44 -30.68 -4.56
N PRO A 83 18.74 -30.94 -4.82
CA PRO A 83 19.20 -31.64 -6.01
C PRO A 83 18.67 -33.09 -6.03
N PRO A 84 18.30 -33.65 -7.20
CA PRO A 84 17.75 -35.01 -7.29
C PRO A 84 18.75 -36.11 -6.91
N ARG A 85 20.06 -35.84 -6.99
CA ARG A 85 21.13 -36.81 -6.73
C ARG A 85 22.21 -36.21 -5.80
N PRO A 86 22.84 -37.01 -4.93
CA PRO A 86 23.85 -36.55 -3.99
C PRO A 86 25.22 -36.34 -4.66
N PHE A 87 25.53 -35.10 -5.06
CA PHE A 87 26.78 -34.76 -5.76
C PHE A 87 27.99 -34.62 -4.82
N TRP A 88 27.78 -34.45 -3.51
CA TRP A 88 28.84 -34.22 -2.51
C TRP A 88 29.74 -35.43 -2.25
N ASN A 89 29.52 -36.55 -2.93
CA ASN A 89 30.42 -37.71 -2.92
C ASN A 89 31.31 -37.75 -4.19
N GLU A 90 31.12 -36.82 -5.14
CA GLU A 90 31.89 -36.71 -6.37
C GLU A 90 33.09 -35.75 -6.20
N SER A 91 34.19 -36.03 -6.89
CA SER A 91 35.37 -35.14 -6.91
C SER A 91 35.19 -34.05 -7.97
N LEU A 92 34.58 -32.93 -7.58
CA LEU A 92 34.39 -31.77 -8.47
C LEU A 92 35.71 -31.02 -8.66
N ARG A 93 36.04 -30.66 -9.91
CA ARG A 93 37.18 -29.82 -10.24
C ARG A 93 36.75 -28.53 -10.94
N LEU A 94 37.38 -27.42 -10.60
CA LEU A 94 37.22 -26.13 -11.28
C LEU A 94 38.58 -25.46 -11.37
N HIS A 95 38.98 -25.04 -12.58
CA HIS A 95 40.32 -24.49 -12.89
C HIS A 95 41.45 -25.40 -12.36
N GLY A 96 41.35 -26.70 -12.62
CA GLY A 96 42.36 -27.69 -12.21
C GLY A 96 42.38 -28.07 -10.72
N ARG A 97 41.66 -27.34 -9.84
CA ARG A 97 41.63 -27.60 -8.39
C ARG A 97 40.44 -28.46 -7.98
N VAL A 98 40.66 -29.39 -7.04
CA VAL A 98 39.59 -30.21 -6.43
C VAL A 98 38.86 -29.38 -5.37
N LEU A 99 37.56 -29.19 -5.56
CA LEU A 99 36.69 -28.43 -4.66
C LEU A 99 36.41 -29.22 -3.38
N ARG A 100 36.39 -28.53 -2.23
CA ARG A 100 35.93 -29.10 -0.96
C ARG A 100 34.50 -28.68 -0.69
N ILE A 101 33.59 -29.65 -0.54
CA ILE A 101 32.15 -29.43 -0.35
C ILE A 101 31.79 -29.82 1.07
N ASP A 102 31.30 -28.87 1.84
CA ASP A 102 30.83 -29.08 3.22
C ASP A 102 29.36 -28.67 3.33
N TYR A 103 28.51 -29.57 3.80
CA TYR A 103 27.11 -29.26 4.12
C TYR A 103 27.05 -28.20 5.22
N ARG A 104 26.15 -27.21 5.06
CA ARG A 104 25.98 -26.15 6.06
C ARG A 104 24.51 -26.01 6.46
N ASN A 105 24.24 -26.11 7.76
CA ASN A 105 22.90 -26.00 8.32
C ASN A 105 22.42 -24.53 8.43
N ASP A 106 23.35 -23.57 8.53
CA ASP A 106 23.07 -22.14 8.70
C ASP A 106 22.33 -21.48 7.51
N PHE A 107 22.31 -22.14 6.35
CA PHE A 107 21.50 -21.69 5.20
C PHE A 107 20.02 -22.08 5.30
N ARG A 108 19.63 -22.86 6.31
CA ARG A 108 18.22 -23.04 6.59
C ARG A 108 17.66 -21.66 6.91
N SER A 109 16.96 -21.07 5.96
CA SER A 109 15.88 -20.19 6.36
C SER A 109 15.01 -21.00 7.32
N SER A 110 14.58 -20.39 8.43
CA SER A 110 13.56 -21.03 9.27
C SER A 110 12.34 -21.43 8.42
N ASP A 111 12.15 -20.76 7.28
CA ASP A 111 11.16 -20.95 6.23
C ASP A 111 11.23 -22.30 5.50
N SER A 112 10.60 -23.31 6.09
CA SER A 112 10.22 -24.52 5.35
C SER A 112 9.01 -24.23 4.43
N PHE A 113 9.25 -23.86 3.17
CA PHE A 113 8.21 -23.99 2.14
C PHE A 113 7.99 -25.48 1.84
N TYR A 114 6.75 -25.92 1.79
CA TYR A 114 6.41 -27.26 1.32
C TYR A 114 6.16 -27.21 -0.18
N SER A 115 6.92 -28.00 -0.95
CA SER A 115 6.82 -28.09 -2.42
C SER A 115 6.08 -29.35 -2.85
N TYR A 116 5.14 -29.20 -3.79
CA TYR A 116 4.37 -30.28 -4.38
C TYR A 116 4.31 -30.10 -5.90
N PRO A 117 4.68 -31.11 -6.71
CA PRO A 117 4.36 -31.08 -8.14
C PRO A 117 2.83 -31.07 -8.30
N ALA A 118 2.33 -30.30 -9.24
CA ALA A 118 0.92 -30.27 -9.59
C ALA A 118 0.76 -30.66 -11.06
N GLU A 119 -0.34 -31.34 -11.36
CA GLU A 119 -0.69 -31.73 -12.72
C GLU A 119 -1.18 -30.52 -13.51
N SER A 120 -1.96 -29.65 -12.88
CA SER A 120 -2.45 -28.43 -13.52
C SER A 120 -2.76 -27.29 -12.57
N LEU A 121 -2.77 -26.08 -13.13
CA LEU A 121 -3.30 -24.86 -12.55
C LEU A 121 -4.39 -24.31 -13.49
N GLU A 122 -5.57 -24.11 -12.95
CA GLU A 122 -6.68 -23.43 -13.62
C GLU A 122 -6.95 -22.08 -12.96
N LEU A 123 -7.11 -21.05 -13.78
CA LEU A 123 -7.37 -19.67 -13.37
C LEU A 123 -8.79 -19.27 -13.80
N GLY A 124 -9.52 -18.59 -12.92
CA GLY A 124 -10.89 -18.23 -13.20
C GLY A 124 -11.60 -17.50 -12.07
N ASP A 125 -12.91 -17.72 -12.01
CA ASP A 125 -13.79 -17.17 -10.98
C ASP A 125 -15.00 -18.10 -10.74
N TYR A 126 -15.72 -17.88 -9.65
CA TYR A 126 -16.99 -18.55 -9.36
C TYR A 126 -18.15 -17.79 -10.00
N ILE A 127 -18.96 -18.50 -10.81
CA ILE A 127 -20.26 -17.99 -11.31
C ILE A 127 -21.39 -18.27 -10.31
N LEU A 128 -21.28 -19.36 -9.55
CA LEU A 128 -22.05 -19.73 -8.37
C LEU A 128 -21.08 -20.38 -7.36
N PRO A 129 -21.39 -20.43 -6.05
CA PRO A 129 -20.46 -20.94 -5.02
C PRO A 129 -19.88 -22.35 -5.30
N ASN A 130 -20.60 -23.20 -6.02
CA ASN A 130 -20.21 -24.57 -6.36
C ASN A 130 -19.90 -24.77 -7.85
N ILE A 131 -19.83 -23.69 -8.63
CA ILE A 131 -19.57 -23.73 -10.08
C ILE A 131 -18.38 -22.84 -10.39
N PHE A 132 -17.25 -23.48 -10.66
CA PHE A 132 -16.01 -22.82 -11.07
C PHE A 132 -15.98 -22.65 -12.59
N VAL A 133 -15.66 -21.44 -13.05
CA VAL A 133 -15.45 -21.16 -14.47
C VAL A 133 -13.94 -21.17 -14.72
N SER A 134 -13.47 -22.15 -15.48
CA SER A 134 -12.08 -22.27 -15.89
C SER A 134 -11.82 -21.39 -17.12
N GLU A 135 -11.16 -20.25 -16.94
CA GLU A 135 -10.86 -19.30 -18.03
C GLU A 135 -9.49 -19.54 -18.67
N ALA A 136 -8.53 -20.07 -17.91
CA ALA A 136 -7.23 -20.48 -18.42
C ALA A 136 -6.72 -21.71 -17.68
N LYS A 137 -6.10 -22.65 -18.40
CA LYS A 137 -5.57 -23.90 -17.84
C LYS A 137 -4.12 -24.11 -18.25
N PHE A 138 -3.28 -24.43 -17.27
CA PHE A 138 -1.85 -24.70 -17.43
C PHE A 138 -1.54 -26.09 -16.91
N THR A 139 -0.83 -26.90 -17.71
CA THR A 139 -0.44 -28.26 -17.34
C THR A 139 1.08 -28.44 -17.31
N GLN A 140 1.84 -27.46 -17.80
CA GLN A 140 3.27 -27.65 -18.05
C GLN A 140 4.13 -27.18 -16.87
N SER A 141 4.81 -28.15 -16.23
CA SER A 141 5.75 -27.91 -15.12
C SER A 141 5.16 -27.11 -13.95
N VAL A 142 3.91 -27.38 -13.58
CA VAL A 142 3.25 -26.68 -12.47
C VAL A 142 3.78 -27.18 -11.14
N LYS A 143 4.15 -26.24 -10.26
CA LYS A 143 4.64 -26.52 -8.90
C LYS A 143 3.92 -25.63 -7.90
N PHE A 144 3.40 -26.26 -6.85
CA PHE A 144 2.74 -25.59 -5.74
C PHE A 144 3.68 -25.53 -4.53
N PHE A 145 3.80 -24.35 -3.95
CA PHE A 145 4.60 -24.08 -2.76
C PHE A 145 3.74 -23.41 -1.69
N ILE A 146 3.88 -23.83 -0.43
CA ILE A 146 3.23 -23.19 0.71
C ILE A 146 4.22 -23.00 1.86
N SER A 147 4.44 -21.76 2.29
CA SER A 147 5.14 -21.45 3.54
C SER A 147 4.13 -21.02 4.59
N TYR A 148 4.07 -21.81 5.66
CA TYR A 148 3.22 -21.50 6.80
C TYR A 148 3.82 -20.44 7.72
N GLN A 149 5.15 -20.31 7.75
CA GLN A 149 5.83 -19.31 8.57
C GLN A 149 5.70 -17.92 7.95
N ASN A 150 6.00 -17.81 6.66
CA ASN A 150 5.79 -16.57 5.89
C ASN A 150 4.33 -16.30 5.55
N ARG A 151 3.44 -17.27 5.77
CA ARG A 151 2.02 -17.19 5.43
C ARG A 151 1.79 -16.85 3.95
N LYS A 152 2.46 -17.59 3.07
CA LYS A 152 2.43 -17.39 1.62
C LYS A 152 2.23 -18.68 0.85
N ILE A 153 1.52 -18.58 -0.26
CA ILE A 153 1.39 -19.62 -1.28
C ILE A 153 2.05 -19.10 -2.55
N ILE A 154 2.83 -19.96 -3.22
CA ILE A 154 3.45 -19.65 -4.51
C ILE A 154 3.10 -20.77 -5.47
N VAL A 155 2.69 -20.43 -6.70
CA VAL A 155 2.53 -21.39 -7.79
C VAL A 155 3.47 -20.98 -8.92
N GLU A 156 4.37 -21.88 -9.29
CA GLU A 156 5.25 -21.70 -10.45
C GLU A 156 4.78 -22.57 -11.60
N LEU A 157 4.89 -22.08 -12.82
CA LEU A 157 4.53 -22.82 -14.04
C LEU A 157 5.41 -22.38 -15.19
N LYS A 158 5.44 -23.18 -16.26
CA LYS A 158 6.07 -22.77 -17.52
C LYS A 158 5.03 -22.67 -18.63
N TYR A 159 5.13 -21.65 -19.47
CA TYR A 159 4.16 -21.41 -20.55
C TYR A 159 4.74 -20.57 -21.69
N GLY A 160 4.21 -20.76 -22.90
CA GLY A 160 4.46 -19.96 -24.09
C GLY A 160 5.55 -20.50 -25.01
N GLU A 161 5.68 -19.89 -26.19
CA GLU A 161 6.73 -20.17 -27.16
C GLU A 161 7.47 -18.87 -27.52
N PRO A 162 8.76 -18.71 -27.18
CA PRO A 162 9.60 -19.64 -26.42
C PRO A 162 9.13 -19.79 -24.96
N MET A 163 9.56 -20.86 -24.30
CA MET A 163 9.10 -21.24 -22.96
C MET A 163 9.54 -20.24 -21.88
N TYR A 164 8.57 -19.61 -21.20
CA TYR A 164 8.81 -18.71 -20.05
C TYR A 164 8.47 -19.39 -18.73
N THR A 165 9.11 -18.97 -17.64
CA THR A 165 8.77 -19.42 -16.28
C THR A 165 8.04 -18.30 -15.54
N PHE A 166 6.88 -18.62 -14.99
CA PHE A 166 6.00 -17.72 -14.26
C PHE A 166 5.91 -18.11 -12.80
N LYS A 167 5.66 -17.12 -11.94
CA LYS A 167 5.44 -17.28 -10.50
C LYS A 167 4.24 -16.43 -10.08
N LEU A 168 3.26 -17.07 -9.45
CA LEU A 168 2.09 -16.46 -8.84
C LEU A 168 2.23 -16.51 -7.32
N GLU A 169 2.14 -15.39 -6.63
CA GLU A 169 2.30 -15.30 -5.18
C GLU A 169 1.05 -14.74 -4.49
N PHE A 170 0.65 -15.39 -3.40
CA PHE A 170 -0.53 -15.09 -2.57
C PHE A 170 -0.14 -15.03 -1.09
N ASN A 171 -0.75 -14.12 -0.32
CA ASN A 171 -0.65 -14.15 1.15
C ASN A 171 -1.88 -14.85 1.75
N PHE A 172 -1.71 -15.47 2.91
CA PHE A 172 -2.84 -16.13 3.59
C PHE A 172 -3.93 -15.14 3.98
N ASP A 173 -3.56 -13.91 4.34
CA ASP A 173 -4.51 -12.86 4.76
C ASP A 173 -5.42 -12.37 3.62
N ASP A 174 -5.09 -12.71 2.36
CA ASP A 174 -5.86 -12.32 1.17
C ASP A 174 -6.91 -13.37 0.77
N ILE A 175 -6.94 -14.54 1.43
CA ILE A 175 -7.88 -15.63 1.16
C ILE A 175 -9.23 -15.32 1.85
N ILE A 176 -10.34 -15.28 1.10
CA ILE A 176 -11.67 -14.85 1.62
C ILE A 176 -12.37 -16.00 2.38
N ASN A 177 -12.32 -17.20 1.81
CA ASN A 177 -12.99 -18.39 2.30
C ASN A 177 -11.96 -19.50 2.54
N ASP A 178 -12.36 -20.55 3.25
CA ASP A 178 -11.53 -21.74 3.37
C ASP A 178 -11.15 -22.29 1.98
N ILE A 179 -9.91 -22.77 1.86
CA ILE A 179 -9.44 -23.48 0.67
C ILE A 179 -10.31 -24.70 0.47
N TYR A 180 -11.02 -24.74 -0.64
CA TYR A 180 -11.87 -25.87 -0.98
C TYR A 180 -10.98 -27.03 -1.41
N SER A 181 -11.11 -28.19 -0.77
CA SER A 181 -10.32 -29.38 -1.11
C SER A 181 -11.24 -30.56 -1.41
N GLU A 182 -10.93 -31.32 -2.45
CA GLU A 182 -11.75 -32.43 -2.92
C GLU A 182 -10.87 -33.56 -3.48
N LEU A 183 -11.44 -34.76 -3.53
CA LEU A 183 -10.86 -35.93 -4.20
C LEU A 183 -11.73 -36.33 -5.38
N ASP A 184 -11.09 -36.53 -6.52
CA ASP A 184 -11.74 -37.14 -7.67
C ASP A 184 -11.37 -38.63 -7.69
N VAL A 185 -12.39 -39.47 -7.50
CA VAL A 185 -12.29 -40.94 -7.51
C VAL A 185 -12.90 -41.51 -8.81
N SER A 186 -13.37 -40.65 -9.73
CA SER A 186 -14.16 -41.06 -10.90
C SER A 186 -13.31 -41.48 -12.11
N GLN A 187 -12.02 -41.16 -12.12
CA GLN A 187 -11.08 -41.61 -13.17
C GLN A 187 -10.14 -42.69 -12.65
N GLN A 188 -9.57 -43.51 -13.54
CA GLN A 188 -8.63 -44.60 -13.23
C GLN A 188 -7.36 -44.17 -12.45
N ARG A 189 -7.20 -42.88 -12.11
CA ARG A 189 -6.13 -42.29 -11.28
C ARG A 189 -6.74 -41.48 -10.13
N SER A 190 -6.10 -41.55 -8.96
CA SER A 190 -6.52 -40.80 -7.77
C SER A 190 -6.03 -39.35 -7.85
N HIS A 191 -6.93 -38.41 -8.07
CA HIS A 191 -6.58 -36.97 -8.12
C HIS A 191 -7.09 -36.24 -6.87
N GLY A 192 -6.30 -35.30 -6.37
CA GLY A 192 -6.70 -34.35 -5.34
C GLY A 192 -6.69 -32.94 -5.90
N SER A 193 -7.69 -32.13 -5.57
CA SER A 193 -7.72 -30.72 -6.01
C SER A 193 -7.86 -29.79 -4.83
N ILE A 194 -7.24 -28.61 -4.93
CA ILE A 194 -7.48 -27.47 -4.04
C ILE A 194 -7.93 -26.26 -4.86
N THR A 195 -8.91 -25.52 -4.37
CA THR A 195 -9.38 -24.28 -4.98
C THR A 195 -9.29 -23.14 -3.97
N ILE A 196 -8.61 -22.07 -4.34
CA ILE A 196 -8.27 -20.94 -3.48
C ILE A 196 -8.97 -19.70 -4.05
N GLU A 197 -9.86 -19.09 -3.26
CA GLU A 197 -10.52 -17.83 -3.59
C GLU A 197 -9.84 -16.66 -2.85
N ASN A 198 -9.26 -15.75 -3.61
CA ASN A 198 -8.56 -14.58 -3.10
C ASN A 198 -9.39 -13.30 -3.26
N LYS A 199 -9.13 -12.34 -2.38
CA LYS A 199 -9.69 -11.00 -2.42
C LYS A 199 -9.04 -10.12 -3.50
N TYR A 200 -7.78 -10.39 -3.80
CA TYR A 200 -6.97 -9.66 -4.77
C TYR A 200 -6.27 -10.65 -5.71
N PRO A 201 -5.95 -10.26 -6.95
CA PRO A 201 -5.17 -11.09 -7.87
C PRO A 201 -3.82 -11.49 -7.29
N ALA A 202 -3.29 -12.58 -7.81
CA ALA A 202 -1.93 -13.01 -7.50
C ALA A 202 -0.91 -11.93 -7.88
N LYS A 203 0.18 -11.82 -7.11
CA LYS A 203 1.38 -11.13 -7.60
C LYS A 203 2.03 -12.00 -8.68
N CYS A 204 1.91 -11.56 -9.93
CA CYS A 204 2.47 -12.26 -11.08
C CYS A 204 3.90 -11.81 -11.37
N TRP A 205 4.78 -12.77 -11.60
CA TRP A 205 6.19 -12.57 -11.96
C TRP A 205 6.57 -13.43 -13.15
N VAL A 206 7.52 -12.94 -13.95
CA VAL A 206 8.17 -13.68 -15.03
C VAL A 206 9.67 -13.71 -14.79
N LEU A 207 10.29 -14.87 -15.00
CA LEU A 207 11.73 -15.03 -14.89
C LEU A 207 12.41 -14.51 -16.17
N HIS A 208 13.34 -13.57 -16.02
CA HIS A 208 14.08 -12.99 -17.14
C HIS A 208 15.01 -14.03 -17.79
N LYS A 209 15.10 -14.02 -19.13
CA LYS A 209 15.92 -14.99 -19.90
C LYS A 209 17.41 -14.82 -19.64
N CYS A 210 17.90 -13.58 -19.54
CA CYS A 210 19.30 -13.30 -19.27
C CYS A 210 19.55 -13.36 -17.76
N GLN A 211 20.03 -14.52 -17.28
CA GLN A 211 20.38 -14.76 -15.88
C GLN A 211 21.87 -14.49 -15.59
N LYS A 212 22.48 -13.55 -16.33
CA LYS A 212 23.88 -13.20 -16.10
C LYS A 212 24.02 -12.54 -14.72
N PRO A 213 25.00 -12.94 -13.89
CA PRO A 213 25.23 -12.33 -12.60
C PRO A 213 25.48 -10.83 -12.73
N LYS A 214 24.96 -10.06 -11.77
CA LYS A 214 25.14 -8.59 -11.71
C LYS A 214 26.59 -8.21 -11.39
N ASP A 215 27.28 -9.04 -10.62
CA ASP A 215 28.66 -8.85 -10.21
C ASP A 215 29.43 -10.19 -10.23
N LYS A 216 30.75 -10.18 -10.04
CA LYS A 216 31.57 -11.40 -10.09
C LYS A 216 31.41 -12.32 -8.88
N PHE A 217 30.72 -11.89 -7.82
CA PHE A 217 30.70 -12.53 -6.50
C PHE A 217 29.32 -13.05 -6.07
N ASN A 218 28.22 -12.47 -6.55
CA ASN A 218 26.86 -12.77 -6.13
C ASN A 218 25.96 -13.11 -7.32
N TRP A 219 25.18 -14.18 -7.14
CA TRP A 219 24.11 -14.54 -8.03
C TRP A 219 22.94 -15.10 -7.22
N CYS A 220 21.73 -14.60 -7.45
CA CYS A 220 20.52 -15.15 -6.86
C CYS A 220 19.42 -15.20 -7.92
N ILE A 221 18.66 -16.29 -8.00
CA ILE A 221 17.52 -16.37 -8.93
C ILE A 221 16.48 -15.27 -8.67
N ASP A 222 16.37 -14.83 -7.41
CA ASP A 222 15.48 -13.75 -7.01
C ASP A 222 15.76 -12.42 -7.71
N ASP A 223 17.00 -12.20 -8.14
CA ASP A 223 17.40 -10.99 -8.88
C ASP A 223 16.85 -10.92 -10.30
N PHE A 224 16.30 -12.03 -10.83
CA PHE A 224 15.86 -12.15 -12.21
C PHE A 224 14.34 -12.25 -12.36
N TRP A 225 13.58 -12.17 -11.26
CA TRP A 225 12.11 -12.11 -11.33
C TRP A 225 11.64 -10.68 -11.58
N ASN A 226 10.98 -10.47 -12.71
CA ASN A 226 10.34 -9.21 -13.04
C ASN A 226 8.84 -9.29 -12.76
N ARG A 227 8.24 -8.19 -12.32
CA ARG A 227 6.78 -8.16 -12.15
C ARG A 227 6.12 -8.12 -13.52
N ILE A 228 4.97 -8.77 -13.61
CA ILE A 228 4.09 -8.66 -14.76
C ILE A 228 3.10 -7.53 -14.49
N THR A 229 2.99 -6.62 -15.44
CA THR A 229 1.99 -5.55 -15.41
C THR A 229 1.07 -5.61 -16.62
N LYS A 230 -0.07 -4.92 -16.54
CA LYS A 230 -1.08 -4.87 -17.61
C LYS A 230 -0.54 -4.43 -18.98
N ASN A 231 0.57 -3.69 -19.03
CA ASN A 231 1.09 -3.09 -20.28
C ASN A 231 2.31 -3.84 -20.85
N ASP A 232 2.87 -4.80 -20.11
CA ASP A 232 3.92 -5.65 -20.64
C ASP A 232 3.27 -6.64 -21.60
N LYS A 233 3.91 -6.90 -22.76
CA LYS A 233 3.51 -7.94 -23.71
C LYS A 233 3.58 -9.31 -23.02
N MET A 234 2.54 -9.66 -22.27
CA MET A 234 2.32 -11.00 -21.74
C MET A 234 2.23 -11.98 -22.91
N PRO A 235 2.66 -13.24 -22.75
CA PRO A 235 2.13 -14.31 -23.58
C PRO A 235 0.62 -14.35 -23.36
N HIS A 236 -0.15 -14.24 -24.44
CA HIS A 236 -1.61 -14.29 -24.40
C HIS A 236 -2.04 -15.65 -23.85
N PHE A 237 -2.51 -15.69 -22.60
CA PHE A 237 -2.97 -16.89 -21.90
C PHE A 237 -4.35 -17.37 -22.38
N HIS A 238 -4.46 -17.55 -23.70
CA HIS A 238 -5.67 -17.76 -24.52
C HIS A 238 -6.32 -16.44 -24.97
N LYS A 239 -6.13 -16.14 -26.26
CA LYS A 239 -6.76 -15.06 -27.01
C LYS A 239 -8.25 -14.94 -26.62
N ASP A 240 -8.65 -13.74 -26.22
CA ASP A 240 -10.02 -13.27 -25.93
C ASP A 240 -10.54 -13.23 -24.46
N ASN A 241 -9.66 -13.16 -23.45
CA ASN A 241 -10.06 -12.68 -22.10
C ASN A 241 -8.97 -11.82 -21.42
N ASP A 242 -9.02 -10.52 -21.70
CA ASP A 242 -7.99 -9.53 -21.34
C ASP A 242 -7.87 -9.24 -19.84
N GLN A 243 -6.96 -9.95 -19.15
CA GLN A 243 -5.99 -9.46 -18.14
C GLN A 243 -5.82 -10.42 -16.95
N PRO A 244 -4.57 -10.66 -16.47
CA PRO A 244 -4.30 -11.54 -15.34
C PRO A 244 -4.88 -11.02 -14.01
N GLY A 245 -5.12 -9.71 -13.92
CA GLY A 245 -5.71 -9.07 -12.75
C GLY A 245 -7.22 -9.28 -12.59
N LYS A 246 -7.84 -10.10 -13.44
CA LYS A 246 -9.25 -10.49 -13.37
C LYS A 246 -9.47 -11.77 -12.54
N TRP A 247 -8.51 -12.70 -12.56
CA TRP A 247 -8.68 -14.00 -11.91
C TRP A 247 -8.45 -13.89 -10.40
N LEU A 248 -9.44 -14.33 -9.65
CA LEU A 248 -9.44 -14.34 -8.18
C LEU A 248 -9.51 -15.76 -7.62
N VAL A 249 -9.87 -16.75 -8.44
CA VAL A 249 -9.98 -18.14 -8.04
C VAL A 249 -8.93 -18.97 -8.76
N PHE A 250 -8.17 -19.74 -7.98
CA PHE A 250 -7.02 -20.54 -8.42
C PHE A 250 -7.27 -21.98 -8.03
N ARG A 251 -7.41 -22.86 -9.02
CA ARG A 251 -7.62 -24.29 -8.81
C ARG A 251 -6.37 -25.06 -9.20
N ILE A 252 -5.82 -25.83 -8.26
CA ILE A 252 -4.62 -26.63 -8.45
C ILE A 252 -5.00 -28.10 -8.32
N THR A 253 -4.70 -28.88 -9.35
CA THR A 253 -4.96 -30.32 -9.40
C THR A 253 -3.64 -31.07 -9.21
N PHE A 254 -3.66 -32.07 -8.34
CA PHE A 254 -2.54 -32.92 -8.00
C PHE A 254 -2.82 -34.36 -8.42
N ASP A 255 -1.87 -34.94 -9.12
CA ASP A 255 -1.75 -36.39 -9.26
C ASP A 255 -1.24 -36.96 -7.92
N LEU A 256 -2.08 -37.74 -7.23
CA LEU A 256 -1.75 -38.26 -5.91
C LEU A 256 -0.53 -39.19 -5.95
N ASP A 257 -0.31 -39.90 -7.04
CA ASP A 257 0.84 -40.80 -7.18
C ASP A 257 2.15 -40.01 -7.23
N GLN A 258 2.16 -38.87 -7.93
CA GLN A 258 3.33 -38.00 -8.04
C GLN A 258 3.69 -37.28 -6.73
N ILE A 259 2.68 -36.93 -5.92
CA ILE A 259 2.95 -36.26 -4.65
C ILE A 259 3.28 -37.24 -3.52
N GLY A 260 3.23 -38.56 -3.71
CA GLY A 260 3.55 -39.55 -2.67
C GLY A 260 2.31 -40.05 -1.90
N GLY A 261 1.18 -40.10 -2.59
CA GLY A 261 -0.07 -40.73 -2.16
C GLY A 261 -1.03 -39.83 -1.38
N LEU A 262 -2.26 -40.34 -1.22
CA LEU A 262 -3.36 -39.71 -0.49
C LEU A 262 -2.96 -39.23 0.93
N ASN A 263 -2.11 -40.00 1.62
CA ASN A 263 -1.66 -39.66 2.97
C ASN A 263 -0.88 -38.34 3.03
N ARG A 264 -0.09 -38.02 1.99
CA ARG A 264 0.66 -36.76 1.95
C ARG A 264 -0.25 -35.58 1.63
N PHE A 265 -1.25 -35.78 0.77
CA PHE A 265 -2.29 -34.78 0.51
C PHE A 265 -3.09 -34.48 1.79
N LYS A 266 -3.55 -35.51 2.52
CA LYS A 266 -4.24 -35.34 3.81
C LYS A 266 -3.37 -34.57 4.83
N LYS A 267 -2.06 -34.82 4.87
CA LYS A 267 -1.12 -34.06 5.73
C LYS A 267 -1.03 -32.59 5.33
N LEU A 268 -1.01 -32.27 4.03
CA LEU A 268 -1.03 -30.89 3.52
C LEU A 268 -2.28 -30.15 4.01
N ILE A 269 -3.47 -30.73 3.79
CA ILE A 269 -4.75 -30.14 4.21
C ILE A 269 -4.84 -29.99 5.73
N LYS A 270 -4.49 -31.03 6.49
CA LYS A 270 -4.48 -30.98 7.98
C LYS A 270 -3.55 -29.90 8.51
N LYS A 271 -2.40 -29.69 7.88
CA LYS A 271 -1.47 -28.63 8.26
C LYS A 271 -2.02 -27.25 7.90
N ALA A 272 -2.66 -27.10 6.75
CA ALA A 272 -3.38 -25.89 6.37
C ALA A 272 -4.47 -25.51 7.40
N GLY A 273 -5.16 -26.50 7.97
CA GLY A 273 -6.18 -26.26 9.00
C GLY A 273 -5.64 -25.62 10.28
N LYS A 274 -4.37 -25.89 10.64
CA LYS A 274 -3.71 -25.24 11.80
C LYS A 274 -3.51 -23.73 11.61
N TYR A 275 -3.54 -23.26 10.36
CA TYR A 275 -3.37 -21.85 10.01
C TYR A 275 -4.70 -21.20 9.59
N ASN A 276 -5.84 -21.86 9.86
CA ASN A 276 -7.18 -21.42 9.47
C ASN A 276 -7.34 -21.19 7.95
N LEU A 277 -6.64 -22.00 7.14
CA LEU A 277 -6.79 -21.97 5.68
C LEU A 277 -7.85 -22.96 5.19
N VAL A 278 -8.24 -23.92 6.02
CA VAL A 278 -9.31 -24.89 5.77
C VAL A 278 -10.03 -25.13 7.10
N PRO A 279 -11.26 -25.69 7.10
CA PRO A 279 -11.96 -26.00 8.34
C PRO A 279 -11.09 -26.87 9.25
N ARG A 280 -11.07 -26.58 10.56
CA ARG A 280 -10.23 -27.34 11.51
C ARG A 280 -10.58 -28.83 11.58
N THR A 281 -11.83 -29.17 11.25
CA THR A 281 -12.31 -30.55 11.08
C THR A 281 -11.70 -31.28 9.87
N SER A 282 -10.91 -30.60 9.04
CA SER A 282 -10.12 -31.16 7.93
C SER A 282 -10.94 -32.02 6.96
N SER A 283 -12.17 -31.61 6.62
CA SER A 283 -13.01 -32.35 5.68
C SER A 283 -12.61 -32.05 4.25
N ILE A 284 -11.89 -33.00 3.63
CA ILE A 284 -11.83 -33.10 2.17
C ILE A 284 -13.27 -33.37 1.71
N SER A 285 -13.79 -32.53 0.82
CA SER A 285 -15.14 -32.67 0.30
C SER A 285 -15.24 -33.88 -0.64
N ASN A 286 -16.36 -34.60 -0.54
CA ASN A 286 -16.73 -35.65 -1.49
C ASN A 286 -17.55 -35.10 -2.66
N PHE A 287 -17.86 -33.81 -2.67
CA PHE A 287 -18.66 -33.16 -3.70
C PHE A 287 -17.75 -32.37 -4.63
N PRO A 288 -17.44 -32.87 -5.84
CA PRO A 288 -16.58 -32.13 -6.75
C PRO A 288 -17.25 -30.82 -7.20
N LEU A 289 -16.45 -29.76 -7.36
CA LEU A 289 -16.91 -28.52 -7.99
C LEU A 289 -17.34 -28.81 -9.43
N LYS A 290 -18.46 -28.21 -9.85
CA LYS A 290 -18.84 -28.24 -11.27
C LYS A 290 -17.94 -27.26 -12.02
N ILE A 291 -17.19 -27.77 -12.99
CA ILE A 291 -16.31 -26.97 -13.83
C ILE A 291 -17.03 -26.64 -15.14
N ILE A 292 -17.04 -25.36 -15.51
CA ILE A 292 -17.52 -24.87 -16.81
C ILE A 292 -16.35 -24.24 -17.54
N ASN A 293 -16.22 -24.50 -18.84
CA ASN A 293 -15.21 -23.84 -19.65
C ASN A 293 -15.61 -22.38 -19.92
N GLY A 294 -14.74 -21.43 -19.57
CA GLY A 294 -14.99 -20.01 -19.75
C GLY A 294 -15.20 -19.57 -21.20
N THR A 295 -14.71 -20.34 -22.18
CA THR A 295 -14.94 -20.06 -23.61
C THR A 295 -16.39 -20.29 -24.04
N GLU A 296 -17.15 -21.10 -23.29
CA GLU A 296 -18.57 -21.38 -23.56
C GLU A 296 -19.50 -20.27 -23.01
N LEU A 297 -18.96 -19.37 -22.18
CA LEU A 297 -19.72 -18.30 -21.55
C LEU A 297 -19.55 -16.99 -22.33
N CYS A 298 -20.61 -16.58 -23.02
CA CYS A 298 -20.67 -15.25 -23.63
C CYS A 298 -20.80 -14.18 -22.53
N LYS A 299 -19.83 -13.26 -22.46
CA LYS A 299 -20.05 -11.99 -21.75
C LYS A 299 -21.15 -11.24 -22.48
N HIS A 300 -22.26 -10.96 -21.81
CA HIS A 300 -23.29 -10.10 -22.39
C HIS A 300 -22.72 -8.69 -22.56
N PHE A 301 -22.29 -8.34 -23.77
CA PHE A 301 -21.93 -6.97 -24.08
C PHE A 301 -23.21 -6.13 -24.04
N VAL A 302 -23.38 -5.39 -22.95
CA VAL A 302 -24.49 -4.46 -22.79
C VAL A 302 -23.97 -3.04 -22.93
N ASN A 303 -24.61 -2.26 -23.80
CA ASN A 303 -24.26 -0.86 -24.02
C ASN A 303 -24.45 -0.06 -22.72
N ARG A 304 -23.36 0.18 -21.98
CA ARG A 304 -23.37 0.89 -20.69
C ARG A 304 -23.71 2.38 -20.82
N LYS A 305 -23.81 2.93 -22.04
CA LYS A 305 -24.18 4.34 -22.29
C LYS A 305 -25.60 4.68 -21.83
N MET A 306 -26.47 3.69 -21.62
CA MET A 306 -27.82 3.91 -21.09
C MET A 306 -27.86 4.32 -19.61
N LEU A 307 -26.78 4.11 -18.86
CA LEU A 307 -26.73 4.44 -17.44
C LEU A 307 -26.23 5.86 -17.22
N ASN A 308 -26.84 6.57 -16.27
CA ASN A 308 -26.27 7.81 -15.74
C ASN A 308 -24.82 7.57 -15.27
N PHE A 309 -23.91 8.51 -15.54
CA PHE A 309 -22.50 8.35 -15.20
C PHE A 309 -22.26 7.99 -13.73
N LYS A 310 -23.01 8.57 -12.77
CA LYS A 310 -22.86 8.27 -11.35
C LYS A 310 -23.21 6.82 -11.03
N VAL A 311 -24.30 6.32 -11.64
CA VAL A 311 -24.74 4.93 -11.50
C VAL A 311 -23.73 4.00 -12.15
N ASN A 312 -23.25 4.33 -13.35
CA ASN A 312 -22.25 3.53 -14.05
C ASN A 312 -20.94 3.48 -13.25
N TYR A 313 -20.46 4.61 -12.71
CA TYR A 313 -19.29 4.66 -11.84
C TYR A 313 -19.43 3.72 -10.63
N MET A 314 -20.59 3.75 -9.95
CA MET A 314 -20.85 2.87 -8.80
C MET A 314 -21.01 1.40 -9.19
N LEU A 315 -21.51 1.11 -10.40
CA LEU A 315 -21.56 -0.25 -10.93
C LEU A 315 -20.14 -0.77 -11.19
N GLU A 316 -19.30 0.04 -11.84
CA GLU A 316 -17.87 -0.27 -12.06
C GLU A 316 -17.11 -0.45 -10.74
N CYS A 317 -17.47 0.29 -9.68
CA CYS A 317 -16.93 0.04 -8.33
C CYS A 317 -17.19 -1.41 -7.90
N ASN A 318 -18.44 -1.86 -7.98
CA ASN A 318 -18.83 -3.21 -7.56
C ASN A 318 -18.25 -4.31 -8.45
N ILE A 319 -18.09 -4.05 -9.75
CA ILE A 319 -17.43 -4.99 -10.69
C ILE A 319 -15.94 -5.08 -10.39
N SER A 320 -15.25 -3.95 -10.20
CA SER A 320 -13.79 -3.95 -9.99
C SER A 320 -13.35 -4.70 -8.72
N PHE A 321 -14.20 -4.73 -7.69
CA PHE A 321 -13.98 -5.50 -6.46
C PHE A 321 -14.55 -6.93 -6.51
N ASN A 322 -15.05 -7.36 -7.66
CA ASN A 322 -15.72 -8.64 -7.86
C ASN A 322 -16.92 -8.86 -6.92
N TYR A 323 -17.62 -7.81 -6.48
CA TYR A 323 -18.90 -7.98 -5.77
C TYR A 323 -20.03 -8.34 -6.73
N LEU A 324 -19.89 -7.91 -7.99
CA LEU A 324 -20.71 -8.32 -9.12
C LEU A 324 -19.81 -8.90 -10.22
N ASN A 325 -20.13 -10.08 -10.75
CA ASN A 325 -19.41 -10.65 -11.90
C ASN A 325 -20.07 -10.19 -13.19
N GLU A 326 -19.27 -9.85 -14.19
CA GLU A 326 -19.77 -9.65 -15.55
C GLU A 326 -20.55 -10.86 -16.11
N TYR A 327 -20.16 -12.10 -15.77
CA TYR A 327 -20.91 -13.30 -16.18
C TYR A 327 -22.32 -13.39 -15.58
N ASN A 328 -22.57 -12.74 -14.44
CA ASN A 328 -23.88 -12.76 -13.78
C ASN A 328 -24.76 -11.55 -14.14
N LEU A 329 -24.26 -10.61 -14.96
CA LEU A 329 -24.96 -9.40 -15.35
C LEU A 329 -25.61 -9.57 -16.73
N CYS A 330 -26.94 -9.63 -16.76
CA CYS A 330 -27.72 -9.75 -17.98
C CYS A 330 -28.27 -8.40 -18.46
N LYS A 331 -28.71 -8.32 -19.72
CA LYS A 331 -29.32 -7.11 -20.31
C LYS A 331 -30.47 -6.55 -19.46
N GLU A 332 -31.29 -7.42 -18.89
CA GLU A 332 -32.41 -7.04 -18.03
C GLU A 332 -31.96 -6.33 -16.75
N PHE A 333 -30.85 -6.75 -16.14
CA PHE A 333 -30.29 -6.06 -14.96
C PHE A 333 -29.97 -4.60 -15.28
N TYR A 334 -29.30 -4.34 -16.40
CA TYR A 334 -28.96 -2.98 -16.83
C TYR A 334 -30.21 -2.16 -17.17
N SER A 335 -31.18 -2.77 -17.87
CA SER A 335 -32.45 -2.11 -18.20
C SER A 335 -33.26 -1.75 -16.96
N LEU A 336 -33.32 -2.65 -15.96
CA LEU A 336 -34.04 -2.39 -14.73
C LEU A 336 -33.37 -1.26 -13.96
N LEU A 337 -32.03 -1.25 -13.89
CA LEU A 337 -31.25 -0.23 -13.21
C LEU A 337 -31.33 1.15 -13.88
N SER A 338 -31.44 1.21 -15.22
CA SER A 338 -31.57 2.46 -15.98
C SER A 338 -32.94 3.11 -15.84
N GLN A 339 -33.99 2.32 -15.59
CA GLN A 339 -35.36 2.81 -15.38
C GLN A 339 -35.58 3.41 -13.99
N GLN A 340 -34.69 3.15 -13.01
CA GLN A 340 -34.85 3.68 -11.66
C GLN A 340 -34.29 5.10 -11.50
N PRO A 341 -34.81 5.90 -10.56
CA PRO A 341 -34.21 7.18 -10.19
C PRO A 341 -32.75 7.02 -9.76
N THR A 342 -31.87 7.95 -10.17
CA THR A 342 -30.42 7.86 -9.90
C THR A 342 -30.10 7.64 -8.42
N LYS A 343 -30.80 8.30 -7.50
CA LYS A 343 -30.59 8.15 -6.05
C LYS A 343 -30.90 6.74 -5.56
N VAL A 344 -31.96 6.11 -6.07
CA VAL A 344 -32.35 4.74 -5.72
C VAL A 344 -31.28 3.75 -6.18
N SER A 345 -30.86 3.86 -7.44
CA SER A 345 -29.79 3.02 -8.01
C SER A 345 -28.48 3.17 -7.24
N LEU A 346 -28.10 4.40 -6.86
CA LEU A 346 -26.91 4.65 -6.05
C LEU A 346 -27.00 4.01 -4.67
N ASN A 347 -28.11 4.19 -3.95
CA ASN A 347 -28.30 3.59 -2.62
C ASN A 347 -28.15 2.06 -2.65
N ILE A 348 -28.72 1.39 -3.67
CA ILE A 348 -28.59 -0.06 -3.82
C ILE A 348 -27.14 -0.44 -4.08
N LEU A 349 -26.46 0.20 -5.04
CA LEU A 349 -25.08 -0.11 -5.41
C LEU A 349 -24.08 0.20 -4.27
N GLU A 350 -24.30 1.26 -3.51
CA GLU A 350 -23.55 1.59 -2.30
C GLU A 350 -23.80 0.54 -1.21
N GLY A 351 -25.04 0.06 -1.08
CA GLY A 351 -25.41 -1.04 -0.19
C GLY A 351 -24.70 -2.35 -0.56
N ILE A 352 -24.60 -2.68 -1.86
CA ILE A 352 -23.84 -3.84 -2.34
C ILE A 352 -22.36 -3.70 -1.95
N HIS A 353 -21.77 -2.54 -2.24
CA HIS A 353 -20.36 -2.29 -1.95
C HIS A 353 -20.04 -2.38 -0.45
N SER A 354 -20.92 -1.81 0.38
CA SER A 354 -20.75 -1.76 1.84
C SER A 354 -20.75 -3.15 2.49
N ARG A 355 -21.47 -4.12 1.90
CA ARG A 355 -21.51 -5.51 2.37
C ARG A 355 -20.17 -6.24 2.18
N LYS A 356 -19.35 -5.81 1.22
CA LYS A 356 -18.06 -6.42 0.87
C LYS A 356 -18.13 -7.92 0.58
N LYS A 357 -19.25 -8.37 -0.01
CA LYS A 357 -19.53 -9.78 -0.31
C LYS A 357 -20.03 -9.94 -1.74
N ARG A 358 -19.71 -11.08 -2.34
CA ARG A 358 -20.16 -11.47 -3.68
C ARG A 358 -21.67 -11.65 -3.75
N ILE A 359 -22.29 -11.11 -4.79
CA ILE A 359 -23.69 -11.38 -5.15
C ILE A 359 -23.71 -12.20 -6.43
N TYR A 360 -23.98 -13.50 -6.28
CA TYR A 360 -24.00 -14.44 -7.41
C TYR A 360 -25.27 -14.35 -8.28
N LYS A 361 -26.35 -13.78 -7.75
CA LYS A 361 -27.63 -13.58 -8.49
C LYS A 361 -28.04 -12.10 -8.47
N PRO A 362 -27.40 -11.23 -9.29
CA PRO A 362 -27.61 -9.78 -9.25
C PRO A 362 -29.03 -9.32 -9.56
N LEU A 363 -29.69 -9.89 -10.58
CA LEU A 363 -31.04 -9.48 -10.98
C LEU A 363 -32.10 -9.77 -9.91
N PRO A 364 -32.21 -11.00 -9.35
CA PRO A 364 -33.11 -11.26 -8.22
C PRO A 364 -32.82 -10.37 -7.00
N TYR A 365 -31.54 -10.14 -6.71
CA TYR A 365 -31.14 -9.26 -5.62
C TYR A 365 -31.62 -7.82 -5.85
N LEU A 366 -31.41 -7.27 -7.05
CA LEU A 366 -31.86 -5.93 -7.43
C LEU A 366 -33.36 -5.77 -7.27
N ARG A 367 -34.16 -6.75 -7.76
CA ARG A 367 -35.62 -6.75 -7.58
C ARG A 367 -36.02 -6.75 -6.10
N SER A 368 -35.38 -7.60 -5.28
CA SER A 368 -35.67 -7.68 -3.85
C SER A 368 -35.36 -6.37 -3.11
N GLU A 369 -34.25 -5.71 -3.42
CA GLU A 369 -33.89 -4.43 -2.79
C GLU A 369 -34.81 -3.30 -3.25
N LEU A 370 -35.26 -3.30 -4.51
CA LEU A 370 -36.25 -2.34 -5.00
C LEU A 370 -37.59 -2.48 -4.26
N GLU A 371 -38.06 -3.71 -4.03
CA GLU A 371 -39.29 -3.93 -3.23
C GLU A 371 -39.12 -3.44 -1.79
N LYS A 372 -37.98 -3.69 -1.14
CA LYS A 372 -37.72 -3.19 0.23
C LYS A 372 -37.71 -1.67 0.32
N LEU A 373 -37.22 -0.99 -0.72
CA LEU A 373 -37.13 0.47 -0.75
C LEU A 373 -38.48 1.16 -0.98
N LYS A 374 -39.47 0.48 -1.57
CA LYS A 374 -40.84 1.01 -1.66
C LYS A 374 -41.46 1.31 -0.29
N TYR A 375 -41.05 0.56 0.75
CA TYR A 375 -41.57 0.68 2.11
C TYR A 375 -40.67 1.49 3.05
N LYS A 376 -39.49 1.95 2.59
CA LYS A 376 -38.58 2.80 3.38
C LYS A 376 -38.61 4.24 2.84
N LEU A 377 -39.07 5.18 3.67
CA LEU A 377 -38.89 6.61 3.42
C LEU A 377 -37.39 6.90 3.22
N VAL A 378 -37.02 7.36 2.02
CA VAL A 378 -35.64 7.69 1.65
C VAL A 378 -35.23 9.03 2.28
N ASN A 379 -34.97 9.03 3.59
CA ASN A 379 -34.19 10.05 4.29
C ASN A 379 -32.86 9.41 4.70
N GLU A 380 -31.69 10.03 4.56
CA GLU A 380 -31.34 11.43 4.68
C GLU A 380 -30.37 11.87 3.57
N SER A 381 -30.21 13.17 3.32
CA SER A 381 -29.02 13.64 2.61
C SER A 381 -27.83 13.48 3.55
N THR A 382 -26.75 12.86 3.09
CA THR A 382 -25.49 12.88 3.82
C THR A 382 -25.09 14.34 3.99
N TYR A 383 -25.08 14.85 5.23
CA TYR A 383 -24.59 16.20 5.50
C TYR A 383 -23.11 16.27 5.10
N ILE A 384 -22.80 17.08 4.09
CA ILE A 384 -21.43 17.35 3.65
C ILE A 384 -21.08 18.74 4.19
N PRO A 385 -20.13 18.87 5.13
CA PRO A 385 -19.65 20.17 5.57
C PRO A 385 -19.19 21.01 4.38
N TYR A 386 -19.41 22.33 4.41
CA TYR A 386 -19.11 23.22 3.27
C TYR A 386 -17.63 23.18 2.81
N TYR A 387 -16.72 22.85 3.73
CA TYR A 387 -15.28 22.74 3.46
C TYR A 387 -14.88 21.35 2.92
N CYS A 388 -15.81 20.41 2.86
CA CYS A 388 -15.61 19.05 2.38
C CYS A 388 -16.26 18.81 1.02
N VAL A 389 -15.75 17.82 0.31
CA VAL A 389 -16.26 17.41 -1.00
C VAL A 389 -16.16 15.90 -1.15
N MET A 390 -17.13 15.30 -1.86
CA MET A 390 -17.08 13.88 -2.21
C MET A 390 -16.16 13.68 -3.40
N VAL A 391 -15.03 13.02 -3.17
CA VAL A 391 -13.96 12.79 -4.16
C VAL A 391 -14.02 11.35 -4.66
N ARG A 392 -14.06 11.18 -5.98
CA ARG A 392 -13.91 9.89 -6.66
C ARG A 392 -12.47 9.41 -6.62
N LYS A 393 -12.26 8.11 -6.40
CA LYS A 393 -10.92 7.53 -6.31
C LYS A 393 -10.77 6.27 -7.14
N VAL A 394 -9.59 6.09 -7.70
CA VAL A 394 -9.15 4.83 -8.32
C VAL A 394 -7.83 4.41 -7.71
N ILE A 395 -7.73 3.12 -7.41
CA ILE A 395 -6.49 2.46 -7.07
C ILE A 395 -6.00 1.72 -8.31
N VAL A 396 -4.76 1.95 -8.72
CA VAL A 396 -4.11 1.25 -9.82
C VAL A 396 -3.10 0.28 -9.23
N THR A 397 -3.23 -1.00 -9.61
CA THR A 397 -2.28 -2.04 -9.27
C THR A 397 -1.49 -2.49 -10.51
N PRO A 398 -0.46 -3.34 -10.35
CA PRO A 398 0.31 -3.87 -11.47
C PRO A 398 -0.57 -4.50 -12.55
N THR A 399 -1.55 -5.32 -12.15
CA THR A 399 -2.36 -6.11 -13.09
C THR A 399 -3.79 -5.59 -13.29
N THR A 400 -4.32 -4.77 -12.40
CA THR A 400 -5.71 -4.28 -12.47
C THR A 400 -5.88 -2.84 -11.94
N SER A 401 -7.13 -2.40 -11.83
CA SER A 401 -7.52 -1.13 -11.21
C SER A 401 -8.82 -1.31 -10.43
N TYR A 402 -8.90 -0.74 -9.23
CA TYR A 402 -10.08 -0.75 -8.37
C TYR A 402 -10.71 0.63 -8.30
N ILE A 403 -12.01 0.72 -8.54
CA ILE A 403 -12.75 1.96 -8.45
C ILE A 403 -13.43 2.00 -7.08
N LEU A 404 -13.11 3.02 -6.30
CA LEU A 404 -13.64 3.18 -4.95
C LEU A 404 -14.90 4.04 -4.96
N THR A 405 -15.75 3.84 -3.96
CA THR A 405 -16.86 4.75 -3.72
C THR A 405 -16.34 6.17 -3.45
N PRO A 406 -17.09 7.22 -3.83
CA PRO A 406 -16.71 8.58 -3.48
C PRO A 406 -16.55 8.72 -1.97
N THR A 407 -15.47 9.36 -1.52
CA THR A 407 -15.20 9.56 -0.09
C THR A 407 -15.14 11.04 0.23
N MET A 408 -15.60 11.40 1.42
CA MET A 408 -15.55 12.77 1.90
C MET A 408 -14.11 13.16 2.22
N GLU A 409 -13.62 14.24 1.63
CA GLU A 409 -12.33 14.82 1.95
C GLU A 409 -12.45 16.33 2.14
N THR A 410 -11.57 16.92 2.93
CA THR A 410 -11.41 18.38 2.96
C THR A 410 -10.99 18.87 1.57
N SER A 411 -11.72 19.85 1.06
CA SER A 411 -11.46 20.46 -0.25
C SER A 411 -10.10 21.18 -0.30
N ASN A 412 -9.65 21.47 -1.52
CA ASN A 412 -8.51 22.32 -1.79
C ASN A 412 -8.92 23.45 -2.74
N ARG A 413 -8.02 24.40 -2.99
CA ARG A 413 -8.28 25.59 -3.82
C ARG A 413 -8.86 25.23 -5.18
N VAL A 414 -8.21 24.29 -5.86
CA VAL A 414 -8.57 23.90 -7.22
C VAL A 414 -9.97 23.31 -7.26
N ILE A 415 -10.30 22.38 -6.36
CA ILE A 415 -11.63 21.76 -6.33
C ILE A 415 -12.71 22.76 -5.92
N ARG A 416 -12.41 23.70 -5.03
CA ARG A 416 -13.36 24.76 -4.64
C ARG A 416 -13.66 25.70 -5.81
N HIS A 417 -12.63 26.09 -6.56
CA HIS A 417 -12.80 26.95 -7.72
C HIS A 417 -13.65 26.28 -8.81
N PHE A 418 -13.44 24.98 -9.04
CA PHE A 418 -14.18 24.17 -10.01
C PHE A 418 -15.24 23.26 -9.36
N LEU A 419 -15.96 23.76 -8.35
CA LEU A 419 -16.86 22.94 -7.53
C LEU A 419 -18.03 22.33 -8.32
N ASP A 420 -18.55 23.06 -9.30
CA ASP A 420 -19.58 22.59 -10.24
C ASP A 420 -19.07 21.43 -11.12
N LYS A 421 -17.75 21.39 -11.38
CA LYS A 421 -17.06 20.33 -12.11
C LYS A 421 -16.36 19.32 -11.20
N LYS A 422 -16.63 19.28 -9.88
CA LYS A 422 -15.95 18.36 -8.93
C LYS A 422 -15.95 16.88 -9.36
N ASP A 423 -16.99 16.46 -10.08
CA ASP A 423 -17.18 15.10 -10.58
C ASP A 423 -16.21 14.74 -11.73
N HIS A 424 -15.53 15.73 -12.31
CA HIS A 424 -14.48 15.58 -13.31
C HIS A 424 -13.09 15.42 -12.70
N PHE A 425 -12.94 15.63 -11.38
CA PHE A 425 -11.70 15.33 -10.67
C PHE A 425 -11.70 13.87 -10.20
N LEU A 426 -10.55 13.21 -10.35
CA LEU A 426 -10.33 11.84 -9.91
C LEU A 426 -9.01 11.76 -9.16
N ARG A 427 -9.03 11.19 -7.96
CA ARG A 427 -7.79 10.86 -7.25
C ARG A 427 -7.34 9.47 -7.64
N VAL A 428 -6.11 9.35 -8.11
CA VAL A 428 -5.49 8.07 -8.52
C VAL A 428 -4.41 7.72 -7.51
N LYS A 429 -4.42 6.49 -7.00
CA LYS A 429 -3.42 5.95 -6.07
C LYS A 429 -2.78 4.71 -6.66
N PHE A 430 -1.46 4.62 -6.62
CA PHE A 430 -0.68 3.47 -7.09
C PHE A 430 -0.27 2.61 -5.89
N VAL A 431 -0.62 1.33 -5.95
CA VAL A 431 -0.31 0.34 -4.90
C VAL A 431 0.11 -0.96 -5.56
N ASP A 432 0.79 -1.83 -4.82
CA ASP A 432 1.00 -3.21 -5.23
C ASP A 432 -0.27 -4.04 -4.97
N GLU A 433 -0.34 -5.27 -5.51
CA GLU A 433 -1.44 -6.19 -5.20
C GLU A 433 -1.59 -6.36 -3.69
N ALA A 434 -2.82 -6.59 -3.23
CA ALA A 434 -3.24 -6.51 -1.84
C ALA A 434 -3.15 -5.09 -1.19
N LEU A 435 -3.13 -4.04 -2.02
CA LEU A 435 -3.19 -2.62 -1.59
C LEU A 435 -2.00 -2.15 -0.75
N SER A 436 -0.89 -2.88 -0.80
CA SER A 436 0.38 -2.51 -0.15
C SER A 436 1.11 -1.41 -0.94
N LYS A 437 2.02 -0.64 -0.32
CA LYS A 437 2.79 0.36 -1.07
C LYS A 437 3.65 -0.33 -2.16
N VAL A 438 3.72 0.27 -3.34
CA VAL A 438 4.61 -0.20 -4.41
C VAL A 438 6.05 -0.10 -3.92
N SER A 439 6.76 -1.23 -3.88
CA SER A 439 8.18 -1.27 -3.53
C SER A 439 9.02 -1.03 -4.79
N CYS A 440 10.11 -0.27 -4.66
CA CYS A 440 11.12 -0.12 -5.72
C CYS A 440 11.95 -1.40 -5.91
N SER A 441 11.99 -2.29 -4.90
CA SER A 441 12.76 -3.55 -4.91
C SER A 441 11.85 -4.77 -4.89
N PRO A 442 12.15 -5.83 -5.66
CA PRO A 442 11.43 -7.12 -5.64
C PRO A 442 11.30 -7.74 -4.25
N ASN A 443 12.27 -7.53 -3.35
CA ASN A 443 12.39 -8.26 -2.09
C ASN A 443 12.45 -7.37 -0.83
N GLY A 444 12.25 -6.05 -0.96
CA GLY A 444 12.42 -5.12 0.17
C GLY A 444 13.87 -4.97 0.67
N VAL A 445 14.81 -5.68 0.04
CA VAL A 445 16.26 -5.50 0.19
C VAL A 445 16.71 -4.50 -0.87
N THR A 446 17.48 -3.50 -0.47
CA THR A 446 18.04 -2.39 -1.26
C THR A 446 19.04 -2.85 -2.34
N ASN A 447 18.67 -3.80 -3.19
CA ASN A 447 19.46 -4.17 -4.37
C ASN A 447 18.92 -3.40 -5.58
N ASP A 448 19.81 -2.63 -6.20
CA ASP A 448 19.61 -1.60 -7.23
C ASP A 448 19.00 -2.03 -8.59
N THR A 449 18.21 -3.10 -8.65
CA THR A 449 17.41 -3.38 -9.85
C THR A 449 16.02 -2.79 -9.71
N PRO A 450 15.74 -1.63 -10.32
CA PRO A 450 14.38 -1.11 -10.38
C PRO A 450 13.50 -2.13 -11.10
N ASN A 451 12.34 -2.44 -10.52
CA ASN A 451 11.33 -3.22 -11.21
C ASN A 451 10.70 -2.34 -12.30
N LEU A 452 11.37 -2.26 -13.45
CA LEU A 452 11.03 -1.36 -14.56
C LEU A 452 9.58 -1.56 -15.04
N ALA A 453 9.05 -2.79 -14.94
CA ALA A 453 7.67 -3.09 -15.24
C ALA A 453 6.68 -2.29 -14.37
N LEU A 454 6.92 -2.23 -13.05
CA LEU A 454 6.09 -1.43 -12.12
C LEU A 454 6.18 0.07 -12.45
N TYR A 455 7.39 0.56 -12.74
CA TYR A 455 7.58 1.95 -13.18
C TYR A 455 6.81 2.23 -14.47
N ASN A 456 6.93 1.36 -15.48
CA ASN A 456 6.25 1.48 -16.76
C ASN A 456 4.73 1.48 -16.61
N ARG A 457 4.19 0.70 -15.67
CA ARG A 457 2.76 0.72 -15.34
C ARG A 457 2.32 2.09 -14.84
N VAL A 458 3.04 2.65 -13.87
CA VAL A 458 2.76 4.00 -13.33
C VAL A 458 2.89 5.05 -14.43
N TYR A 459 4.02 5.05 -15.14
CA TYR A 459 4.31 5.98 -16.23
C TYR A 459 3.24 5.94 -17.32
N TYR A 460 2.88 4.74 -17.80
CA TYR A 460 1.84 4.57 -18.81
C TYR A 460 0.50 5.14 -18.37
N THR A 461 0.09 4.89 -17.11
CA THR A 461 -1.16 5.45 -16.58
C THR A 461 -1.13 6.97 -16.51
N LEU A 462 0.01 7.56 -16.12
CA LEU A 462 0.18 9.02 -16.12
C LEU A 462 0.10 9.61 -17.53
N CYS A 463 0.72 8.96 -18.52
CA CYS A 463 0.75 9.45 -19.91
C CYS A 463 -0.57 9.25 -20.67
N HIS A 464 -1.25 8.09 -20.50
CA HIS A 464 -2.41 7.72 -21.31
C HIS A 464 -3.74 8.00 -20.63
N GLY A 465 -3.74 8.23 -19.32
CA GLY A 465 -4.96 8.44 -18.55
C GLY A 465 -5.65 7.15 -18.10
N ILE A 466 -6.86 7.31 -17.56
CA ILE A 466 -7.75 6.22 -17.13
C ILE A 466 -9.15 6.51 -17.68
N THR A 467 -9.79 5.52 -18.30
CA THR A 467 -11.18 5.64 -18.77
C THR A 467 -12.13 4.92 -17.81
N ILE A 468 -13.15 5.63 -17.33
CA ILE A 468 -14.20 5.07 -16.46
C ILE A 468 -15.55 5.46 -17.04
N GLY A 469 -16.44 4.50 -17.30
CA GLY A 469 -17.80 4.78 -17.77
C GLY A 469 -17.88 5.71 -18.99
N GLY A 470 -16.92 5.60 -19.91
CA GLY A 470 -16.82 6.43 -21.12
C GLY A 470 -16.14 7.79 -20.94
N ARG A 471 -15.78 8.19 -19.71
CA ARG A 471 -15.01 9.42 -19.44
C ARG A 471 -13.52 9.10 -19.32
N LYS A 472 -12.70 9.80 -20.10
CA LYS A 472 -11.24 9.75 -19.99
C LYS A 472 -10.76 10.78 -18.97
N TYR A 473 -9.97 10.32 -18.00
CA TYR A 473 -9.29 11.12 -17.00
C TYR A 473 -7.80 11.14 -17.32
N GLU A 474 -7.21 12.31 -17.34
CA GLU A 474 -5.81 12.55 -17.72
C GLU A 474 -5.07 13.23 -16.56
N PHE A 475 -3.76 13.03 -16.49
CA PHE A 475 -2.96 13.50 -15.37
C PHE A 475 -3.06 15.02 -15.19
N LEU A 476 -3.41 15.45 -13.98
CA LEU A 476 -3.54 16.86 -13.61
C LEU A 476 -2.32 17.35 -12.83
N ALA A 477 -2.11 16.80 -11.63
CA ALA A 477 -1.15 17.33 -10.67
C ALA A 477 -0.98 16.39 -9.46
N PHE A 478 -0.05 16.69 -8.57
CA PHE A 478 0.06 16.05 -7.26
C PHE A 478 0.60 17.04 -6.22
N SER A 479 0.30 16.78 -4.94
CA SER A 479 1.00 17.39 -3.80
C SER A 479 2.15 16.51 -3.31
N GLU A 480 3.08 17.07 -2.52
CA GLU A 480 4.16 16.31 -1.90
C GLU A 480 3.60 15.24 -0.93
N SER A 481 2.56 15.60 -0.18
CA SER A 481 1.85 14.65 0.69
C SER A 481 1.23 13.50 -0.10
N GLN A 482 0.61 13.79 -1.25
CA GLN A 482 0.04 12.78 -2.13
C GLN A 482 1.12 11.89 -2.74
N LEU A 483 2.26 12.45 -3.14
CA LEU A 483 3.38 11.70 -3.69
C LEU A 483 3.95 10.69 -2.68
N ARG A 484 4.09 11.07 -1.39
CA ARG A 484 4.47 10.14 -0.30
C ARG A 484 3.48 8.99 -0.10
N ASP A 485 2.23 9.23 -0.46
CA ASP A 485 1.15 8.24 -0.44
C ASP A 485 0.94 7.53 -1.79
N HIS A 486 1.85 7.74 -2.76
CA HIS A 486 1.78 7.24 -4.13
C HIS A 486 0.47 7.61 -4.83
N SER A 487 0.05 8.86 -4.70
CA SER A 487 -1.21 9.34 -5.26
C SER A 487 -1.05 10.66 -6.01
N CYS A 488 -2.02 10.96 -6.87
CA CYS A 488 -2.08 12.16 -7.69
C CYS A 488 -3.52 12.45 -8.14
N TRP A 489 -3.73 13.62 -8.71
CA TRP A 489 -4.98 14.06 -9.30
C TRP A 489 -4.97 13.87 -10.81
N PHE A 490 -6.11 13.42 -11.31
CA PHE A 490 -6.46 13.37 -12.71
C PHE A 490 -7.72 14.20 -12.94
N PHE A 491 -7.91 14.69 -14.16
CA PHE A 491 -9.06 15.49 -14.57
C PHE A 491 -9.64 14.96 -15.88
N SER A 492 -10.97 14.98 -16.00
CA SER A 492 -11.66 14.63 -17.24
C SER A 492 -12.15 15.89 -17.94
N SER A 493 -11.58 16.18 -19.10
CA SER A 493 -11.88 17.37 -19.88
C SER A 493 -13.39 17.50 -20.20
N ILE A 494 -13.91 18.73 -20.15
CA ILE A 494 -15.33 19.02 -20.41
C ILE A 494 -15.48 20.34 -21.17
N GLY A 495 -16.04 20.26 -22.37
CA GLY A 495 -16.05 21.39 -23.30
C GLY A 495 -14.63 21.89 -23.52
N ASP A 496 -14.42 23.18 -23.31
CA ASP A 496 -13.12 23.81 -23.43
C ASP A 496 -12.22 23.64 -22.21
N LEU A 497 -12.72 23.15 -21.07
CA LEU A 497 -11.93 23.01 -19.85
C LEU A 497 -11.10 21.71 -19.89
N THR A 498 -9.78 21.85 -20.01
CA THR A 498 -8.81 20.74 -20.03
C THR A 498 -7.95 20.73 -18.76
N ALA A 499 -7.21 19.64 -18.53
CA ALA A 499 -6.26 19.55 -17.43
C ALA A 499 -5.18 20.66 -17.48
N ASP A 500 -4.73 21.03 -18.69
CA ASP A 500 -3.80 22.16 -18.88
C ASP A 500 -4.41 23.49 -18.49
N LYS A 501 -5.66 23.76 -18.89
CA LYS A 501 -6.36 24.99 -18.47
C LYS A 501 -6.54 25.04 -16.97
N VAL A 502 -6.89 23.91 -16.33
CA VAL A 502 -6.94 23.85 -14.86
C VAL A 502 -5.57 24.17 -14.24
N ARG A 503 -4.45 23.70 -14.82
CA ARG A 503 -3.10 24.05 -14.35
C ARG A 503 -2.78 25.54 -14.52
N THR A 504 -3.13 26.13 -15.66
CA THR A 504 -2.93 27.56 -15.91
C THR A 504 -3.69 28.42 -14.91
N GLU A 505 -4.90 28.02 -14.54
CA GLU A 505 -5.73 28.70 -13.53
C GLU A 505 -5.17 28.59 -12.10
N MET A 506 -4.22 27.69 -11.82
CA MET A 506 -3.62 27.57 -10.48
C MET A 506 -2.64 28.71 -10.17
N GLY A 507 -2.02 29.30 -11.20
CA GLY A 507 -1.01 30.34 -11.07
C GLY A 507 0.07 30.26 -12.14
N ILE A 508 0.96 31.25 -12.16
CA ILE A 508 2.06 31.36 -13.11
C ILE A 508 3.31 30.72 -12.50
N PHE A 509 3.59 29.48 -12.90
CA PHE A 509 4.75 28.72 -12.42
C PHE A 509 5.96 28.76 -13.36
N SER A 510 5.78 29.29 -14.58
CA SER A 510 6.79 29.31 -15.65
C SER A 510 8.03 30.14 -15.33
N THR A 511 7.97 30.98 -14.31
CA THR A 511 9.10 31.80 -13.84
C THR A 511 10.21 30.97 -13.19
N ASN A 512 9.92 29.74 -12.74
CA ASN A 512 10.89 28.87 -12.06
C ASN A 512 11.39 27.74 -12.95
N LYS A 513 12.70 27.74 -13.26
CA LYS A 513 13.34 26.69 -14.09
C LYS A 513 13.56 25.35 -13.37
N SER A 514 13.45 25.32 -12.04
CA SER A 514 13.66 24.10 -11.25
C SER A 514 12.36 23.29 -11.16
N VAL A 515 12.41 22.03 -11.61
CA VAL A 515 11.29 21.08 -11.52
C VAL A 515 10.81 20.92 -10.07
N ALA A 516 11.74 20.86 -9.11
CA ALA A 516 11.40 20.73 -7.70
C ALA A 516 10.61 21.95 -7.17
N LYS A 517 11.03 23.16 -7.55
CA LYS A 517 10.32 24.40 -7.17
C LYS A 517 8.94 24.49 -7.84
N TYR A 518 8.87 24.17 -9.13
CA TYR A 518 7.63 24.12 -9.89
C TYR A 518 6.59 23.19 -9.22
N ILE A 519 7.01 21.97 -8.88
CA ILE A 519 6.16 21.00 -8.16
C ILE A 519 5.74 21.54 -6.79
N ALA A 520 6.67 22.09 -6.02
CA ALA A 520 6.40 22.62 -4.69
C ALA A 520 5.44 23.83 -4.69
N GLN A 521 5.39 24.59 -5.79
CA GLN A 521 4.45 25.69 -6.00
C GLN A 521 3.06 25.19 -6.39
N MET A 522 2.98 24.23 -7.33
CA MET A 522 1.70 23.62 -7.72
C MET A 522 1.04 22.86 -6.56
N ASP A 523 1.83 22.20 -5.71
CA ASP A 523 1.38 21.52 -4.49
C ASP A 523 0.55 22.45 -3.57
N GLN A 524 0.94 23.73 -3.49
CA GLN A 524 0.27 24.69 -2.60
C GLN A 524 -1.23 24.81 -2.89
N CYS A 525 -1.64 24.67 -4.15
CA CYS A 525 -3.03 24.73 -4.58
C CYS A 525 -3.84 23.48 -4.21
N PHE A 526 -3.16 22.35 -3.93
CA PHE A 526 -3.78 21.07 -3.54
C PHE A 526 -3.72 20.78 -2.05
N SER A 527 -3.19 21.71 -1.25
CA SER A 527 -3.23 21.62 0.21
C SER A 527 -4.69 21.56 0.70
N SER A 528 -4.97 20.63 1.62
CA SER A 528 -6.26 20.62 2.32
C SER A 528 -6.35 21.84 3.23
N THR A 529 -7.16 22.80 2.82
CA THR A 529 -7.35 24.08 3.50
C THR A 529 -8.83 24.38 3.63
N ARG A 530 -9.24 25.22 4.58
CA ARG A 530 -10.60 25.76 4.62
C ARG A 530 -10.56 27.25 4.27
N ASN A 531 -11.44 27.65 3.35
CA ASN A 531 -11.66 29.07 3.06
C ASN A 531 -12.56 29.65 4.17
N ILE A 532 -12.30 30.91 4.53
CA ILE A 532 -13.09 31.66 5.50
C ILE A 532 -14.43 32.02 4.85
N GLN A 533 -15.54 31.74 5.53
CA GLN A 533 -16.87 32.10 5.00
C GLN A 533 -17.21 33.52 5.42
N ILE A 534 -16.82 34.48 4.59
CA ILE A 534 -17.05 35.90 4.90
C ILE A 534 -18.56 36.27 4.86
N ASP A 535 -19.44 35.43 4.28
CA ASP A 535 -20.82 35.79 3.91
C ASP A 535 -21.96 35.15 4.74
N GLN A 536 -21.70 34.49 5.89
CA GLN A 536 -22.79 33.91 6.70
C GLN A 536 -23.29 34.81 7.84
N MET A 537 -22.51 35.79 8.30
CA MET A 537 -22.97 36.68 9.37
C MET A 537 -24.01 37.71 8.89
N ASP A 538 -23.92 38.16 7.63
CA ASP A 538 -24.77 39.24 7.09
C ASP A 538 -26.11 38.75 6.52
N ARG A 539 -26.34 37.43 6.41
CA ARG A 539 -27.57 36.87 5.83
C ARG A 539 -28.76 36.78 6.78
N CYS A 540 -28.53 36.90 8.09
CA CYS A 540 -29.63 36.90 9.07
C CYS A 540 -30.34 38.25 9.21
N PHE A 541 -29.90 39.32 8.53
CA PHE A 541 -30.45 40.68 8.74
C PHE A 541 -30.82 41.48 7.48
N SER A 542 -30.76 40.94 6.26
CA SER A 542 -31.12 41.74 5.08
C SER A 542 -31.79 40.92 3.99
N SER A 543 -33.11 40.82 4.06
CA SER A 543 -34.00 40.38 2.98
C SER A 543 -34.16 41.50 1.94
N THR A 544 -33.12 41.81 1.17
CA THR A 544 -33.27 42.59 -0.07
C THR A 544 -32.15 42.27 -1.06
N ARG A 545 -32.54 42.20 -2.34
CA ARG A 545 -31.82 41.63 -3.49
C ARG A 545 -30.47 42.26 -3.83
N ASN A 546 -29.68 41.44 -4.52
CA ASN A 546 -28.65 41.74 -5.54
C ASN A 546 -27.25 42.17 -5.08
N ILE A 547 -26.31 41.26 -5.38
CA ILE A 547 -24.86 41.43 -5.58
C ILE A 547 -24.11 42.05 -4.39
N LYS A 548 -23.52 41.20 -3.53
CA LYS A 548 -22.42 41.59 -2.65
C LYS A 548 -21.30 40.56 -2.78
N LYS A 549 -20.23 40.94 -3.48
CA LYS A 549 -18.93 40.26 -3.41
C LYS A 549 -18.51 40.20 -1.92
N PRO A 550 -17.93 39.10 -1.44
CA PRO A 550 -17.43 39.04 -0.06
C PRO A 550 -16.43 40.19 0.16
N PRO A 551 -16.38 40.82 1.36
CA PRO A 551 -15.40 41.85 1.64
C PRO A 551 -13.99 41.29 1.39
N ILE A 552 -13.35 41.83 0.36
CA ILE A 552 -12.02 41.44 -0.10
C ILE A 552 -11.07 41.64 1.08
N VAL A 553 -10.36 40.58 1.48
CA VAL A 553 -9.25 40.70 2.42
C VAL A 553 -8.26 41.69 1.82
N LYS A 554 -8.03 42.82 2.49
CA LYS A 554 -7.07 43.82 2.00
C LYS A 554 -5.68 43.25 2.19
N ILE A 555 -4.99 42.99 1.09
CA ILE A 555 -3.60 42.52 1.11
C ILE A 555 -2.71 43.76 1.05
N LYS A 556 -1.82 43.90 2.03
CA LYS A 556 -0.79 44.93 2.03
C LYS A 556 0.58 44.26 2.09
N GLU A 557 1.41 44.50 1.10
CA GLU A 557 2.79 44.02 1.15
C GLU A 557 3.64 44.96 2.02
N ILE A 558 4.44 44.38 2.91
CA ILE A 558 5.39 45.07 3.78
C ILE A 558 6.80 44.49 3.56
N PRO A 559 7.88 45.28 3.65
CA PRO A 559 9.24 44.82 3.35
C PRO A 559 9.68 43.74 4.33
N ASP A 560 10.54 42.80 3.91
CA ASP A 560 11.18 41.88 4.85
C ASP A 560 12.11 42.60 5.84
N ILE A 561 12.22 42.07 7.06
CA ILE A 561 13.18 42.52 8.06
C ILE A 561 14.50 41.80 7.77
N VAL A 562 15.45 42.54 7.19
CA VAL A 562 16.78 42.05 6.82
C VAL A 562 17.83 42.70 7.71
N ARG A 563 18.68 41.89 8.34
CA ARG A 563 19.84 42.37 9.11
C ARG A 563 21.06 41.53 8.71
N ASN A 564 22.20 42.17 8.49
CA ASN A 564 23.46 41.50 8.11
C ASN A 564 23.32 40.53 6.91
N GLY A 565 22.44 40.85 5.94
CA GLY A 565 22.18 40.01 4.78
C GLY A 565 21.27 38.79 5.02
N PHE A 566 20.76 38.60 6.23
CA PHE A 566 19.82 37.52 6.57
C PHE A 566 18.40 38.05 6.76
N THR A 567 17.42 37.32 6.23
CA THR A 567 15.99 37.65 6.36
C THR A 567 15.42 37.04 7.64
N PHE A 568 15.17 37.87 8.65
CA PHE A 568 14.65 37.44 9.96
C PHE A 568 13.13 37.22 9.94
N SER A 569 12.42 37.85 9.01
CA SER A 569 10.97 37.72 8.86
C SER A 569 10.53 36.63 7.88
N ASP A 570 11.43 35.71 7.50
CA ASP A 570 11.14 34.72 6.45
C ASP A 570 9.89 33.91 6.78
N GLY A 571 8.86 34.07 5.96
CA GLY A 571 7.62 33.32 6.10
C GLY A 571 6.62 33.89 7.11
N VAL A 572 6.87 35.03 7.75
CA VAL A 572 5.99 35.60 8.80
C VAL A 572 5.42 36.98 8.41
N GLY A 573 4.09 37.05 8.34
CA GLY A 573 3.31 38.27 8.08
C GLY A 573 2.36 38.59 9.23
N ASN A 574 1.47 39.57 9.04
CA ASN A 574 0.53 40.01 10.08
C ASN A 574 -0.93 39.85 9.67
N ILE A 575 -1.82 39.65 10.64
CA ILE A 575 -3.27 39.61 10.46
C ILE A 575 -3.99 40.49 11.49
N SER A 576 -5.06 41.14 11.06
CA SER A 576 -5.94 41.89 11.95
C SER A 576 -6.63 41.01 12.99
N PHE A 577 -6.86 41.58 14.18
CA PHE A 577 -7.61 40.90 15.24
C PHE A 577 -9.03 40.49 14.77
N SER A 578 -9.72 41.36 14.03
CA SER A 578 -11.06 41.08 13.49
C SER A 578 -11.08 39.87 12.56
N LEU A 579 -10.06 39.69 11.70
CA LEU A 579 -9.99 38.54 10.81
C LEU A 579 -9.60 37.25 11.57
N ALA A 580 -8.68 37.33 12.52
CA ALA A 580 -8.36 36.19 13.40
C ALA A 580 -9.58 35.73 14.21
N LYS A 581 -10.41 36.66 14.70
CA LYS A 581 -11.66 36.37 15.41
C LYS A 581 -12.68 35.67 14.49
N LYS A 582 -12.81 36.10 13.23
CA LYS A 582 -13.65 35.42 12.23
C LYS A 582 -13.19 33.99 11.97
N ILE A 583 -11.88 33.79 11.83
CA ILE A 583 -11.30 32.45 11.67
C ILE A 583 -11.64 31.56 12.87
N ALA A 584 -11.52 32.09 14.09
CA ALA A 584 -11.87 31.34 15.30
C ALA A 584 -13.33 30.89 15.31
N TYR A 585 -14.25 31.76 14.91
CA TYR A 585 -15.67 31.45 14.80
C TYR A 585 -15.95 30.36 13.73
N ASP A 586 -15.47 30.56 12.50
CA ASP A 586 -15.69 29.64 11.38
C ASP A 586 -15.11 28.24 11.64
N PHE A 587 -13.94 28.19 12.27
CA PHE A 587 -13.25 26.95 12.60
C PHE A 587 -13.72 26.34 13.92
N LYS A 588 -14.64 27.00 14.64
CA LYS A 588 -15.13 26.61 15.97
C LYS A 588 -13.98 26.39 16.96
N LEU A 589 -12.98 27.27 16.93
CA LEU A 589 -11.85 27.25 17.85
C LEU A 589 -12.28 27.76 19.23
N LYS A 590 -11.72 27.18 20.29
CA LYS A 590 -12.00 27.59 21.68
C LYS A 590 -11.49 29.00 22.00
N THR A 591 -10.41 29.40 21.34
CA THR A 591 -9.74 30.69 21.54
C THR A 591 -9.42 31.31 20.19
N ILE A 592 -9.26 32.64 20.19
CA ILE A 592 -8.78 33.36 19.00
C ILE A 592 -7.29 33.02 18.83
N PRO A 593 -6.86 32.49 17.67
CA PRO A 593 -5.47 32.11 17.47
C PRO A 593 -4.58 33.35 17.33
N SER A 594 -3.45 33.37 18.04
CA SER A 594 -2.43 34.42 17.94
C SER A 594 -1.59 34.29 16.67
N ALA A 595 -1.47 33.07 16.14
CA ALA A 595 -0.79 32.80 14.88
C ALA A 595 -1.58 31.81 14.01
N ILE A 596 -1.54 31.99 12.70
CA ILE A 596 -2.30 31.19 11.73
C ILE A 596 -1.38 30.75 10.61
N GLN A 597 -1.36 29.46 10.31
CA GLN A 597 -0.72 28.93 9.11
C GLN A 597 -1.70 29.04 7.93
N PHE A 598 -1.28 29.76 6.89
CA PHE A 598 -2.17 30.15 5.78
C PHE A 598 -1.58 29.86 4.39
N ARG A 599 -2.48 29.91 3.40
CA ARG A 599 -2.20 30.03 1.97
C ARG A 599 -3.11 31.13 1.43
N MET A 600 -2.61 31.99 0.55
CA MET A 600 -3.42 33.01 -0.10
C MET A 600 -2.73 33.42 -1.40
N ALA A 601 -3.41 33.35 -2.54
CA ALA A 601 -2.74 33.55 -3.84
C ALA A 601 -1.49 32.64 -3.94
N GLY A 602 -0.33 33.19 -4.32
CA GLY A 602 0.96 32.52 -4.19
C GLY A 602 1.72 32.79 -2.90
N TYR A 603 1.09 33.39 -1.89
CA TYR A 603 1.65 33.56 -0.56
C TYR A 603 1.46 32.31 0.31
N LYS A 604 2.52 31.97 1.06
CA LYS A 604 2.54 30.89 2.06
C LYS A 604 3.32 31.34 3.28
N GLY A 605 2.79 31.05 4.47
CA GLY A 605 3.57 31.20 5.70
C GLY A 605 2.71 31.15 6.95
N ILE A 606 3.13 31.95 7.92
CA ILE A 606 2.43 32.23 9.17
C ILE A 606 1.95 33.69 9.16
N LEU A 607 0.74 33.95 9.65
CA LEU A 607 0.25 35.27 9.99
C LEU A 607 0.14 35.40 11.50
N CYS A 608 0.75 36.43 12.07
CA CYS A 608 0.68 36.74 13.49
C CYS A 608 -0.29 37.90 13.72
N GLN A 609 -1.09 37.81 14.78
CA GLN A 609 -1.95 38.92 15.15
C GLN A 609 -1.10 40.15 15.49
N SER A 610 -1.50 41.31 14.98
CA SER A 610 -0.83 42.58 15.30
C SER A 610 -1.84 43.70 15.46
N ASN A 611 -1.61 44.56 16.45
CA ASN A 611 -2.43 45.74 16.74
C ASN A 611 -2.28 46.83 15.67
N ASN A 612 -1.22 46.77 14.85
CA ASN A 612 -0.91 47.76 13.82
C ASN A 612 -1.53 47.42 12.45
N VAL A 613 -2.42 46.43 12.39
CA VAL A 613 -3.09 45.97 11.17
C VAL A 613 -4.54 46.42 11.19
N LYS A 614 -4.97 47.10 10.13
CA LYS A 614 -6.36 47.60 9.99
C LYS A 614 -7.35 46.44 9.88
N ASP A 615 -8.61 46.69 10.24
CA ASP A 615 -9.64 45.66 10.14
C ASP A 615 -9.79 45.06 8.73
N ASN A 616 -9.97 43.73 8.68
CA ASN A 616 -10.01 42.93 7.46
C ASN A 616 -8.76 43.06 6.55
N GLU A 617 -7.61 43.44 7.11
CA GLU A 617 -6.32 43.48 6.41
C GLU A 617 -5.44 42.29 6.82
N VAL A 618 -4.64 41.83 5.85
CA VAL A 618 -3.50 40.92 6.02
C VAL A 618 -2.27 41.62 5.44
N GLN A 619 -1.17 41.61 6.19
CA GLN A 619 0.11 42.12 5.73
C GLN A 619 1.04 40.96 5.40
N VAL A 620 1.49 40.90 4.15
CA VAL A 620 2.38 39.84 3.64
C VAL A 620 3.76 40.41 3.29
N ARG A 621 4.76 39.54 3.20
CA ARG A 621 6.15 39.92 2.87
C ARG A 621 6.65 39.26 1.57
N PRO A 622 7.67 39.81 0.90
CA PRO A 622 8.30 39.18 -0.27
C PRO A 622 8.74 37.74 -0.02
N SER A 623 9.30 37.45 1.16
CA SER A 623 9.68 36.09 1.57
C SER A 623 8.52 35.10 1.58
N GLN A 624 7.27 35.55 1.78
CA GLN A 624 6.08 34.70 1.73
C GLN A 624 5.58 34.47 0.30
N HIS A 625 5.93 35.34 -0.65
CA HIS A 625 5.52 35.27 -2.05
C HIS A 625 6.27 34.16 -2.79
N LYS A 626 5.57 33.13 -3.27
CA LYS A 626 6.19 31.96 -3.91
C LYS A 626 5.96 31.92 -5.42
N PHE A 627 4.86 32.47 -5.93
CA PHE A 627 4.52 32.53 -7.36
C PHE A 627 3.38 33.52 -7.61
N GLU A 628 3.22 34.01 -8.84
CA GLU A 628 2.12 34.93 -9.19
C GLU A 628 0.79 34.18 -9.34
N SER A 629 -0.30 34.76 -8.84
CA SER A 629 -1.63 34.15 -8.90
C SER A 629 -2.73 35.19 -8.96
N HIS A 630 -3.81 34.90 -9.68
CA HIS A 630 -5.02 35.74 -9.75
C HIS A 630 -6.03 35.45 -8.61
N HIS A 631 -5.78 34.43 -7.80
CA HIS A 631 -6.63 34.05 -6.66
C HIS A 631 -6.31 34.92 -5.44
N ASN A 632 -7.32 35.43 -4.74
CA ASN A 632 -7.13 36.29 -3.56
C ASN A 632 -7.80 35.75 -2.28
N ASP A 633 -8.19 34.48 -2.27
CA ASP A 633 -8.85 33.86 -1.12
C ASP A 633 -7.84 33.52 0.00
N LEU A 634 -8.16 33.93 1.23
CA LEU A 634 -7.39 33.54 2.42
C LEU A 634 -7.81 32.14 2.89
N GLU A 635 -6.90 31.19 2.75
CA GLU A 635 -7.13 29.79 3.08
C GLU A 635 -6.32 29.43 4.33
N VAL A 636 -7.02 28.91 5.35
CA VAL A 636 -6.40 28.57 6.63
C VAL A 636 -6.16 27.07 6.70
N ILE A 637 -4.92 26.70 7.08
CA ILE A 637 -4.51 25.32 7.36
C ILE A 637 -4.82 25.01 8.82
N ARG A 638 -4.29 25.82 9.74
CA ARG A 638 -4.49 25.68 11.19
C ARG A 638 -4.20 26.99 11.92
N GLY A 639 -4.86 27.19 13.05
CA GLY A 639 -4.49 28.21 14.03
C GLY A 639 -3.50 27.67 15.08
N SER A 640 -2.90 28.57 15.84
CA SER A 640 -2.04 28.25 16.98
C SER A 640 -2.83 27.53 18.06
N THR A 641 -2.46 26.28 18.33
CA THR A 641 -3.00 25.45 19.41
C THR A 641 -1.88 24.63 20.04
N PHE A 642 -2.07 24.21 21.29
CA PHE A 642 -1.12 23.32 21.97
C PHE A 642 -1.11 21.95 21.28
N ILE A 643 0.06 21.53 20.81
CA ILE A 643 0.29 20.20 20.26
C ILE A 643 1.38 19.55 21.10
N SER A 644 1.08 18.39 21.69
CA SER A 644 2.07 17.70 22.53
C SER A 644 3.28 17.23 21.75
N ALA A 645 4.47 17.35 22.35
CA ALA A 645 5.70 16.86 21.74
C ALA A 645 5.84 15.35 21.85
N TYR A 646 6.44 14.76 20.80
CA TYR A 646 6.83 13.38 20.75
C TYR A 646 8.23 13.26 20.16
N LEU A 647 9.05 12.42 20.78
CA LEU A 647 10.26 11.92 20.17
C LEU A 647 9.91 10.97 19.04
N ASN A 648 10.86 10.80 18.14
CA ASN A 648 10.87 9.80 17.10
C ASN A 648 12.32 9.33 16.92
N HIS A 649 12.55 8.32 16.08
CA HIS A 649 13.89 7.79 15.84
C HIS A 649 14.91 8.89 15.48
N GLN A 650 14.55 9.84 14.63
CA GLN A 650 15.46 10.90 14.16
C GLN A 650 15.83 11.87 15.29
N ALA A 651 14.83 12.30 16.07
CA ALA A 651 15.05 13.19 17.21
C ALA A 651 15.90 12.50 18.29
N ILE A 652 15.66 11.22 18.56
CA ILE A 652 16.47 10.44 19.52
C ILE A 652 17.92 10.36 19.06
N THR A 653 18.16 9.99 17.79
CA THR A 653 19.52 9.93 17.24
C THR A 653 20.23 11.28 17.36
N PHE A 654 19.55 12.37 17.03
CA PHE A 654 20.12 13.71 17.10
C PHE A 654 20.45 14.13 18.54
N LEU A 655 19.51 13.94 19.47
CA LEU A 655 19.71 14.28 20.88
C LEU A 655 20.78 13.42 21.55
N SER A 656 20.87 12.14 21.20
CA SER A 656 21.94 11.23 21.65
C SER A 656 23.31 11.71 21.14
N ALA A 657 23.41 12.10 19.87
CA ALA A 657 24.63 12.67 19.30
C ALA A 657 25.05 14.01 19.94
N LEU A 658 24.08 14.80 20.42
CA LEU A 658 24.34 16.02 21.21
C LEU A 658 24.71 15.75 22.68
N GLY A 659 24.79 14.47 23.09
CA GLY A 659 25.29 14.06 24.40
C GLY A 659 24.21 13.71 25.43
N ILE A 660 22.92 13.62 25.06
CA ILE A 660 21.88 13.14 25.98
C ILE A 660 22.02 11.62 26.16
N PRO A 661 22.19 11.10 27.39
CA PRO A 661 22.36 9.67 27.61
C PRO A 661 21.16 8.85 27.15
N ASP A 662 21.40 7.75 26.43
CA ASP A 662 20.34 6.90 25.86
C ASP A 662 19.35 6.37 26.92
N LYS A 663 19.83 6.19 28.16
CA LYS A 663 19.03 5.76 29.30
C LYS A 663 17.81 6.65 29.54
N VAL A 664 17.90 7.95 29.27
CA VAL A 664 16.79 8.91 29.41
C VAL A 664 15.64 8.52 28.47
N PHE A 665 15.93 8.16 27.22
CA PHE A 665 14.90 7.76 26.25
C PHE A 665 14.26 6.43 26.64
N ILE A 666 15.05 5.50 27.16
CA ILE A 666 14.58 4.21 27.64
C ILE A 666 13.65 4.39 28.84
N GLU A 667 14.01 5.24 29.80
CA GLU A 667 13.18 5.55 30.98
C GLU A 667 11.85 6.21 30.58
N LEU A 668 11.85 7.16 29.64
CA LEU A 668 10.62 7.78 29.11
C LEU A 668 9.70 6.74 28.42
N LYS A 669 10.29 5.87 27.59
CA LYS A 669 9.57 4.77 26.94
C LYS A 669 8.97 3.83 27.98
N ASP A 670 9.74 3.40 28.98
CA ASP A 670 9.30 2.46 30.01
C ASP A 670 8.20 3.05 30.87
N LEU A 671 8.27 4.35 31.20
CA LEU A 671 7.19 5.06 31.87
C LEU A 671 5.90 5.01 31.05
N GLN A 672 5.97 5.36 29.77
CA GLN A 672 4.79 5.37 28.90
C GLN A 672 4.18 3.96 28.73
N VAL A 673 5.00 2.91 28.66
CA VAL A 673 4.51 1.52 28.62
C VAL A 673 3.77 1.16 29.90
N ARG A 674 4.33 1.49 31.08
CA ARG A 674 3.67 1.25 32.37
C ARG A 674 2.33 1.98 32.49
N GLU A 675 2.24 3.22 32.03
CA GLU A 675 0.99 3.98 32.02
C GLU A 675 -0.07 3.33 31.10
N LEU A 676 0.35 2.90 29.91
CA LEU A 676 -0.51 2.19 28.97
C LEU A 676 -1.02 0.85 29.53
N ASP A 677 -0.24 0.16 30.34
CA ASP A 677 -0.66 -1.07 31.01
C ASP A 677 -1.70 -0.79 32.11
N LYS A 678 -1.45 0.23 32.94
CA LYS A 678 -2.35 0.67 34.02
C LYS A 678 -3.70 1.18 33.52
N MET A 679 -3.79 1.62 32.26
CA MET A 679 -5.02 2.08 31.63
C MET A 679 -6.16 1.06 31.67
N LEU A 680 -5.85 -0.24 31.66
CA LEU A 680 -6.89 -1.29 31.66
C LEU A 680 -7.54 -1.48 33.03
N GLU A 681 -6.90 -1.02 34.09
CA GLU A 681 -7.30 -1.28 35.48
C GLU A 681 -7.73 0.00 36.22
N ASN A 682 -7.22 1.15 35.79
CA ASN A 682 -7.40 2.42 36.50
C ASN A 682 -8.11 3.46 35.63
N GLU A 683 -9.33 3.83 36.02
CA GLU A 683 -10.17 4.80 35.30
C GLU A 683 -9.49 6.17 35.14
N HIS A 684 -8.80 6.67 36.18
CA HIS A 684 -8.13 7.96 36.12
C HIS A 684 -6.98 7.96 35.10
N THR A 685 -6.19 6.88 35.08
CA THR A 685 -5.10 6.69 34.11
C THR A 685 -5.66 6.58 32.69
N ALA A 686 -6.74 5.82 32.52
CA ALA A 686 -7.41 5.70 31.23
C ALA A 686 -7.92 7.03 30.69
N LEU A 687 -8.60 7.81 31.53
CA LEU A 687 -9.09 9.14 31.17
C LEU A 687 -7.94 10.07 30.79
N ASN A 688 -6.88 10.08 31.58
CA ASN A 688 -5.71 10.91 31.33
C ASN A 688 -5.05 10.58 29.99
N ILE A 689 -4.85 9.29 29.68
CA ILE A 689 -4.24 8.85 28.42
C ILE A 689 -5.16 9.15 27.23
N LEU A 690 -6.47 8.88 27.34
CA LEU A 690 -7.42 9.13 26.25
C LEU A 690 -7.52 10.62 25.92
N GLN A 691 -7.66 11.47 26.94
CA GLN A 691 -7.77 12.91 26.76
C GLN A 691 -6.48 13.56 26.24
N ARG A 692 -5.31 12.97 26.54
CA ARG A 692 -4.01 13.42 26.01
C ARG A 692 -3.77 13.02 24.56
N ASN A 693 -4.51 12.04 24.03
CA ASN A 693 -4.31 11.46 22.70
C ASN A 693 -5.57 11.62 21.84
N VAL A 694 -6.10 12.85 21.79
CA VAL A 694 -7.26 13.18 20.96
C VAL A 694 -6.95 12.92 19.50
N ASP A 695 -7.74 12.03 18.88
CA ASP A 695 -7.72 11.78 17.45
C ASP A 695 -8.66 12.73 16.71
N GLU A 696 -8.39 12.93 15.42
CA GLU A 696 -9.16 13.82 14.53
C GLU A 696 -10.64 13.43 14.44
N TYR A 697 -10.98 12.16 14.67
CA TYR A 697 -12.35 11.63 14.62
C TYR A 697 -13.03 11.58 15.99
N GLY A 698 -12.37 12.05 17.06
CA GLY A 698 -12.94 12.12 18.41
C GLY A 698 -13.17 10.78 19.10
N ILE A 699 -12.65 9.67 18.58
CA ILE A 699 -12.87 8.31 19.12
C ILE A 699 -12.38 8.20 20.58
N SER A 700 -11.19 8.73 20.84
CA SER A 700 -10.58 8.83 22.17
C SER A 700 -11.44 9.63 23.16
N ILE A 701 -12.11 10.69 22.69
CA ILE A 701 -13.04 11.48 23.51
C ILE A 701 -14.28 10.63 23.85
N SER A 702 -14.87 9.96 22.86
CA SER A 702 -16.02 9.06 23.09
C SER A 702 -15.65 7.92 24.04
N LEU A 703 -14.45 7.34 23.91
CA LEU A 703 -13.96 6.34 24.86
C LEU A 703 -13.81 6.92 26.27
N ALA A 704 -13.31 8.16 26.39
CA ALA A 704 -13.19 8.82 27.68
C ALA A 704 -14.56 9.08 28.32
N GLU A 705 -15.59 9.41 27.54
CA GLU A 705 -16.96 9.55 28.03
C GLU A 705 -17.52 8.22 28.54
N LEU A 706 -17.29 7.11 27.83
CA LEU A 706 -17.66 5.78 28.29
C LEU A 706 -16.92 5.38 29.58
N VAL A 707 -15.64 5.72 29.69
CA VAL A 707 -14.90 5.50 30.95
C VAL A 707 -15.49 6.35 32.08
N LYS A 708 -15.82 7.63 31.84
CA LYS A 708 -16.48 8.50 32.84
C LYS A 708 -17.84 7.96 33.28
N ALA A 709 -18.57 7.31 32.38
CA ALA A 709 -19.85 6.68 32.69
C ALA A 709 -19.73 5.36 33.49
N GLY A 710 -18.50 4.92 33.82
CA GLY A 710 -18.26 3.76 34.70
C GLY A 710 -18.24 2.42 33.97
N PHE A 711 -18.27 2.40 32.63
CA PHE A 711 -18.22 1.14 31.86
C PHE A 711 -16.90 0.37 32.06
N LEU A 712 -15.80 1.07 32.34
CA LEU A 712 -14.51 0.43 32.63
C LEU A 712 -14.54 -0.25 34.01
N ARG A 713 -15.06 0.43 35.03
CA ARG A 713 -15.29 -0.16 36.37
C ARG A 713 -16.16 -1.42 36.31
N ASN A 714 -17.18 -1.39 35.46
CA ASN A 714 -18.09 -2.52 35.27
C ASN A 714 -17.52 -3.63 34.37
N LYS A 715 -16.27 -3.49 33.89
CA LYS A 715 -15.59 -4.43 32.98
C LYS A 715 -16.42 -4.76 31.73
N ASP A 716 -17.08 -3.75 31.17
CA ASP A 716 -17.83 -3.91 29.93
C ASP A 716 -16.93 -4.46 28.82
N LEU A 717 -17.32 -5.59 28.22
CA LEU A 717 -16.49 -6.33 27.27
C LEU A 717 -16.21 -5.50 26.00
N TYR A 718 -17.16 -4.67 25.58
CA TYR A 718 -17.00 -3.85 24.38
C TYR A 718 -15.97 -2.75 24.62
N LEU A 719 -16.10 -1.98 25.70
CA LEU A 719 -15.14 -0.94 26.06
C LEU A 719 -13.75 -1.51 26.35
N MET A 720 -13.66 -2.62 27.08
CA MET A 720 -12.39 -3.30 27.37
C MET A 720 -11.63 -3.68 26.09
N ASN A 721 -12.35 -4.22 25.10
CA ASN A 721 -11.77 -4.53 23.80
C ASN A 721 -11.29 -3.27 23.05
N LEU A 722 -12.06 -2.18 23.09
CA LEU A 722 -11.67 -0.92 22.46
C LEU A 722 -10.46 -0.27 23.12
N ILE A 723 -10.40 -0.25 24.45
CA ILE A 723 -9.24 0.26 25.20
C ILE A 723 -8.02 -0.62 24.95
N SER A 724 -8.17 -1.95 24.94
CA SER A 724 -7.09 -2.89 24.61
C SER A 724 -6.56 -2.67 23.18
N LEU A 725 -7.46 -2.41 22.22
CA LEU A 725 -7.08 -2.07 20.85
C LEU A 725 -6.34 -0.73 20.78
N PHE A 726 -6.83 0.28 21.51
CA PHE A 726 -6.18 1.59 21.63
C PHE A 726 -4.76 1.46 22.21
N ARG A 727 -4.61 0.73 23.33
CA ARG A 727 -3.32 0.39 23.94
C ARG A 727 -2.39 -0.30 22.93
N THR A 728 -2.90 -1.32 22.24
CA THR A 728 -2.11 -2.07 21.23
C THR A 728 -1.63 -1.16 20.11
N LYS A 729 -2.45 -0.20 19.67
CA LYS A 729 -2.06 0.81 18.68
C LYS A 729 -0.96 1.73 19.20
N MET A 730 -1.07 2.23 20.43
CA MET A 730 -0.05 3.08 21.05
C MET A 730 1.28 2.35 21.23
N LEU A 731 1.26 1.12 21.76
CA LEU A 731 2.45 0.28 21.89
C LEU A 731 3.11 -0.01 20.54
N ARG A 732 2.31 -0.20 19.49
CA ARG A 732 2.81 -0.36 18.12
C ARG A 732 3.49 0.90 17.61
N ASP A 733 2.95 2.09 17.88
CA ASP A 733 3.57 3.36 17.49
C ASP A 733 4.89 3.60 18.23
N ILE A 734 4.97 3.26 19.53
CA ILE A 734 6.24 3.26 20.28
C ILE A 734 7.24 2.29 19.64
N LYS A 735 6.84 1.03 19.42
CA LYS A 735 7.73 0.00 18.84
C LYS A 735 8.22 0.35 17.44
N LYS A 736 7.33 0.82 16.56
CA LYS A 736 7.66 1.03 15.14
C LYS A 736 8.27 2.40 14.86
N LYS A 737 7.86 3.43 15.58
CA LYS A 737 8.22 4.83 15.27
C LYS A 737 9.01 5.53 16.38
N ALA A 738 9.22 4.85 17.51
CA ALA A 738 9.72 5.46 18.74
C ALA A 738 8.92 6.72 19.13
N LYS A 739 7.60 6.68 18.92
CA LYS A 739 6.68 7.79 19.23
C LYS A 739 6.50 7.94 20.75
N ILE A 740 7.54 8.44 21.42
CA ILE A 740 7.61 8.58 22.87
C ILE A 740 7.19 10.00 23.23
N ARG A 741 6.22 10.14 24.13
CA ARG A 741 5.71 11.45 24.52
C ARG A 741 6.72 12.19 25.42
N VAL A 742 6.81 13.51 25.27
CA VAL A 742 7.56 14.38 26.19
C VAL A 742 6.57 15.32 26.87
N ASP A 743 6.26 15.08 28.14
CA ASP A 743 5.17 15.78 28.84
C ASP A 743 5.41 17.28 29.01
N LYS A 744 6.67 17.69 29.19
CA LYS A 744 7.08 19.10 29.25
C LYS A 744 7.45 19.70 27.88
N GLY A 745 7.06 19.03 26.79
CA GLY A 745 7.36 19.47 25.43
C GLY A 745 6.11 19.80 24.61
N ALA A 746 6.25 20.75 23.69
CA ALA A 746 5.21 21.14 22.75
C ALA A 746 5.75 21.35 21.32
N PHE A 747 4.93 21.10 20.32
CA PHE A 747 5.15 21.56 18.95
C PHE A 747 4.36 22.85 18.72
N LEU A 748 5.09 23.94 18.48
CA LEU A 748 4.52 25.28 18.37
C LEU A 748 4.77 25.86 16.97
N LEU A 749 3.98 26.87 16.60
CA LEU A 749 4.26 27.68 15.41
C LEU A 749 5.35 28.69 15.77
N GLY A 750 6.49 28.62 15.07
CA GLY A 750 7.52 29.66 15.18
C GLY A 750 7.01 30.97 14.58
N VAL A 751 7.19 32.06 15.33
CA VAL A 751 6.81 33.41 14.94
C VAL A 751 7.96 34.37 15.19
N LEU A 752 7.92 35.51 14.52
CA LEU A 752 8.88 36.60 14.69
C LEU A 752 8.50 37.47 15.90
N ASP A 753 9.49 37.87 16.69
CA ASP A 753 9.32 38.96 17.64
C ASP A 753 9.38 40.32 16.90
N VAL A 754 8.19 40.86 16.62
CA VAL A 754 8.05 42.17 15.97
C VAL A 754 8.29 43.32 16.95
N THR A 755 8.29 43.05 18.26
CA THR A 755 8.48 44.07 19.30
C THR A 755 9.95 44.35 19.60
N GLU A 756 10.86 43.51 19.10
CA GLU A 756 12.30 43.59 19.34
C GLU A 756 12.67 43.59 20.83
N THR A 757 11.89 42.88 21.63
CA THR A 757 12.09 42.76 23.09
C THR A 757 12.99 41.59 23.46
N LEU A 758 13.05 40.56 22.61
CA LEU A 758 13.90 39.38 22.83
C LEU A 758 15.34 39.64 22.36
N GLN A 759 16.29 39.23 23.20
CA GLN A 759 17.71 39.18 22.87
C GLN A 759 18.06 37.87 22.12
N GLU A 760 19.29 37.79 21.60
CA GLU A 760 19.80 36.54 21.03
C GLU A 760 19.70 35.38 22.02
N ASN A 761 19.35 34.18 21.52
CA ASN A 761 19.12 32.96 22.31
C ASN A 761 17.93 33.02 23.30
N GLN A 762 17.04 34.02 23.18
CA GLN A 762 15.80 34.08 23.94
C GLN A 762 14.60 33.68 23.08
N ILE A 763 13.66 32.97 23.71
CA ILE A 763 12.36 32.64 23.13
C ILE A 763 11.26 32.98 24.15
N TYR A 764 10.12 33.48 23.66
CA TYR A 764 8.91 33.63 24.47
C TYR A 764 7.91 32.52 24.10
N CYS A 765 7.49 31.76 25.10
CA CYS A 765 6.48 30.71 24.96
C CYS A 765 5.47 30.85 26.10
N TYR A 766 4.19 31.01 25.75
CA TYR A 766 3.07 31.12 26.68
C TYR A 766 2.12 29.95 26.53
#